data_AF-A0A2V5MFX3-F1
#
_entry.id   AF-A0A2V5MFX3-F1
#
_cell.length_a   1.000
_cell.length_b   1.000
_cell.length_c   1.000
_cell.angle_alpha   90.00
_cell.angle_beta   90.00
_cell.angle_gamma   90.00
#
_symmetry.space_group_name_H-M   'P 1'
#
loop_
_entity.id
_entity.type
_entity.pdbx_description
1 polymer ?
#
loop_
_entity_poly.entity_id
_entity_poly.type
_entity_poly.pdbx_seq_one_letter_code
_entity_poly.pdbx_strand_id
1 'polypeptide(L)'
;MPKVVEKSSRTARFPGTTKYDAHHTVLSKTYGALADLRRELSDSKTRVAERRELLNLFAGCSDSQRAWLLLEDYFEKLSLSRKDFSSQDWWPRLIAAQGQTRLEELAMLFMRATRPLPSELMSYASHDRFAEIEEAEQEQKVLHEMENWLFPPPPVHLDSPRASLRVICQVQAAEDHPALHALAVQLNLFRPRTGEKIRPLSEIIELTARATHEQELFSSADWEFIQWLGETYPDRRNGAETLMLTGLELLQWLARWGHTSRLELDQKPLQFCGQVADLTPHLENGQTELSLVHRLSLPEGVSQGLKGAQFFSGRPAAVLVNQTFYLLRNVPPPALLGFWTSTPSILVRKLSHRFRTQLRKTQVGKGVDWEQLCVAHRAVPQFLFELNEDTVRLRLQARSERDGSLWQWNGLDWQPDPPNHYANEKPQVLEDLRLDVATQWLRRLDWFTPEPGVWVGDANEVFLNTLAVAWPDRPKEAEYLGNPSFHRLFLAPRQLRPKLVVRGSGIDWLSVSAEWEQEGSKLTPADLERLQTATGRFVKLPDGGWMELDTTAVEQAHETMADLGLDNLSAVAQKIGLEQAAQLDEITLTRFGNTAEVKALRERLANFEGVPKIALPEGVRAELRPYQKEGFDFLCHLTQIKLGGILADDMGLGKTLQTLAWLA
;
A
#
# COMPACT_ATOMS: atom_id res chain seq x y z
N MET A 1 8.09 -51.19 -44.10
CA MET A 1 8.08 -49.71 -44.13
C MET A 1 7.18 -49.19 -43.02
N PRO A 2 7.59 -48.11 -42.32
CA PRO A 2 7.07 -47.71 -41.02
C PRO A 2 5.80 -46.85 -41.13
N LYS A 3 4.97 -46.89 -40.08
CA LYS A 3 3.96 -45.86 -39.79
C LYS A 3 4.51 -44.96 -38.68
N VAL A 4 4.67 -43.69 -39.03
CA VAL A 4 5.00 -42.57 -38.14
C VAL A 4 3.69 -41.86 -37.76
N VAL A 5 3.76 -41.06 -36.67
CA VAL A 5 2.78 -40.05 -36.20
C VAL A 5 1.81 -40.68 -35.17
N GLU A 6 1.67 -40.28 -33.88
CA GLU A 6 1.83 -38.95 -33.25
C GLU A 6 1.82 -38.99 -31.69
N LYS A 7 2.47 -37.98 -31.08
CA LYS A 7 2.11 -37.16 -29.88
C LYS A 7 1.58 -37.81 -28.57
N SER A 8 2.18 -37.40 -27.45
CA SER A 8 1.56 -36.39 -26.53
C SER A 8 2.45 -36.00 -25.34
N SER A 9 2.62 -34.68 -25.16
CA SER A 9 2.76 -33.84 -23.94
C SER A 9 3.49 -34.41 -22.70
N ARG A 10 4.42 -33.72 -22.03
CA ARG A 10 4.20 -32.53 -21.18
C ARG A 10 5.51 -32.22 -20.41
N THR A 11 5.69 -30.92 -20.15
CA THR A 11 6.43 -30.26 -19.05
C THR A 11 7.96 -30.35 -18.98
N ALA A 12 8.55 -29.16 -19.11
CA ALA A 12 9.92 -28.78 -18.83
C ALA A 12 10.34 -29.11 -17.38
N ARG A 13 11.59 -29.57 -17.20
CA ARG A 13 12.28 -29.61 -15.91
C ARG A 13 13.44 -28.62 -15.93
N PHE A 14 13.28 -27.55 -15.16
CA PHE A 14 14.38 -26.77 -14.59
C PHE A 14 15.11 -27.65 -13.56
N PRO A 15 16.47 -27.68 -13.50
CA PRO A 15 17.16 -28.23 -12.34
C PRO A 15 17.22 -27.13 -11.28
N GLY A 16 16.17 -27.01 -10.48
CA GLY A 16 16.24 -26.33 -9.20
C GLY A 16 16.98 -27.22 -8.22
N THR A 17 18.28 -27.02 -8.07
CA THR A 17 19.07 -27.58 -6.97
C THR A 17 18.60 -26.92 -5.67
N THR A 18 17.65 -27.57 -4.99
CA THR A 18 17.20 -27.09 -3.69
C THR A 18 18.34 -27.23 -2.66
N LYS A 19 18.51 -26.18 -1.85
CA LYS A 19 19.52 -26.05 -0.78
C LYS A 19 19.53 -27.22 0.22
N TYR A 20 18.49 -28.05 0.24
CA TYR A 20 18.34 -29.21 1.13
C TYR A 20 19.02 -30.50 0.60
N ASP A 21 19.12 -30.71 -0.72
CA ASP A 21 19.82 -31.87 -1.28
C ASP A 21 21.35 -31.74 -1.18
N ALA A 22 21.86 -30.50 -1.27
CA ALA A 22 23.26 -30.23 -0.98
C ALA A 22 23.60 -30.57 0.47
N HIS A 23 22.68 -30.32 1.42
CA HIS A 23 22.89 -30.63 2.83
C HIS A 23 22.88 -32.15 3.10
N HIS A 24 22.04 -32.93 2.42
CA HIS A 24 22.04 -34.40 2.53
C HIS A 24 23.25 -35.06 1.84
N THR A 25 23.73 -34.49 0.74
CA THR A 25 24.93 -34.96 0.04
C THR A 25 26.21 -34.57 0.80
N VAL A 26 26.21 -33.42 1.48
CA VAL A 26 27.28 -32.99 2.38
C VAL A 26 27.26 -33.82 3.66
N LEU A 27 26.09 -34.15 4.22
CA LEU A 27 25.97 -35.03 5.39
C LEU A 27 26.38 -36.49 5.10
N SER A 28 26.09 -37.02 3.91
CA SER A 28 26.54 -38.38 3.52
C SER A 28 28.02 -38.43 3.15
N LYS A 29 28.58 -37.38 2.54
CA LYS A 29 30.04 -37.25 2.32
C LYS A 29 30.82 -36.99 3.62
N THR A 30 30.26 -36.24 4.57
CA THR A 30 30.91 -35.99 5.87
C THR A 30 30.85 -37.20 6.78
N TYR A 31 29.74 -37.96 6.81
CA TYR A 31 29.70 -39.24 7.54
C TYR A 31 30.53 -40.36 6.88
N GLY A 32 30.61 -40.39 5.54
CA GLY A 32 31.50 -41.29 4.80
C GLY A 32 32.98 -40.96 5.04
N ALA A 33 33.35 -39.68 5.02
CA ALA A 33 34.71 -39.24 5.33
C ALA A 33 35.08 -39.45 6.81
N LEU A 34 34.14 -39.29 7.75
CA LEU A 34 34.33 -39.66 9.16
C LEU A 34 34.52 -41.19 9.35
N ALA A 35 33.97 -42.03 8.47
CA ALA A 35 34.19 -43.47 8.48
C ALA A 35 35.58 -43.86 7.96
N ASP A 36 36.14 -43.10 7.02
CA ASP A 36 37.54 -43.22 6.58
C ASP A 36 38.52 -42.64 7.63
N LEU A 37 38.15 -41.54 8.30
CA LEU A 37 38.90 -40.96 9.43
C LEU A 37 39.00 -41.91 10.64
N ARG A 38 37.96 -42.73 10.86
CA ARG A 38 37.96 -43.78 11.89
C ARG A 38 38.84 -44.98 11.52
N ARG A 39 39.19 -45.11 10.24
CA ARG A 39 40.10 -46.13 9.69
C ARG A 39 41.57 -45.72 9.84
N GLU A 40 41.84 -44.42 9.79
CA GLU A 40 43.14 -43.80 10.11
C GLU A 40 43.43 -43.67 11.61
N LEU A 41 42.43 -43.85 12.49
CA LEU A 41 42.62 -44.10 13.94
C LEU A 41 43.41 -45.40 14.27
N SER A 42 44.12 -45.98 13.31
CA SER A 42 45.01 -47.12 13.50
C SER A 42 46.43 -46.89 12.97
N ASP A 43 46.91 -45.65 12.93
CA ASP A 43 48.36 -45.45 12.91
C ASP A 43 48.97 -46.14 14.13
N SER A 44 49.90 -47.06 13.90
CA SER A 44 50.58 -47.75 14.99
C SER A 44 51.23 -46.71 15.90
N LYS A 45 51.22 -46.94 17.21
CA LYS A 45 51.85 -46.02 18.19
C LYS A 45 53.29 -45.63 17.80
N THR A 46 53.97 -46.51 17.06
CA THR A 46 55.31 -46.26 16.49
C THR A 46 55.33 -45.17 15.43
N ARG A 47 54.40 -45.16 14.46
CA ARG A 47 54.34 -44.12 13.41
C ARG A 47 54.00 -42.74 13.96
N VAL A 48 53.08 -42.68 14.93
CA VAL A 48 52.75 -41.42 15.63
C VAL A 48 53.95 -40.93 16.44
N ALA A 49 54.72 -41.83 17.05
CA ALA A 49 55.96 -41.47 17.76
C ALA A 49 57.03 -40.91 16.81
N GLU A 50 57.28 -41.56 15.67
CA GLU A 50 58.22 -41.08 14.64
C GLU A 50 57.85 -39.69 14.12
N ARG A 51 56.57 -39.47 13.79
CA ARG A 51 56.07 -38.16 13.34
C ARG A 51 56.20 -37.09 14.43
N ARG A 52 55.96 -37.46 15.70
CA ARG A 52 56.12 -36.56 16.84
C ARG A 52 57.59 -36.17 17.07
N GLU A 53 58.54 -37.08 16.85
CA GLU A 53 59.97 -36.76 16.91
C GLU A 53 60.37 -35.76 15.82
N LEU A 54 59.88 -35.93 14.58
CA LEU A 54 60.08 -34.97 13.49
C LEU A 54 59.51 -33.59 13.83
N LEU A 55 58.30 -33.53 14.41
CA LEU A 55 57.69 -32.26 14.85
C LEU A 55 58.48 -31.59 15.98
N ASN A 56 59.02 -32.36 16.94
CA ASN A 56 59.84 -31.80 18.01
C ASN A 56 61.16 -31.22 17.47
N LEU A 57 61.79 -31.91 16.51
CA LEU A 57 62.98 -31.41 15.82
C LEU A 57 62.65 -30.16 14.98
N PHE A 58 61.51 -30.15 14.29
CA PHE A 58 61.03 -29.00 13.52
C PHE A 58 60.73 -27.79 14.43
N ALA A 59 60.07 -28.00 15.56
CA ALA A 59 59.73 -26.97 16.53
C ALA A 59 60.99 -26.27 17.09
N GLY A 60 62.04 -27.03 17.39
CA GLY A 60 63.29 -26.52 17.97
C GLY A 60 64.34 -26.04 16.96
N CYS A 61 64.12 -26.17 15.65
CA CYS A 61 65.13 -25.85 14.63
C CYS A 61 65.24 -24.34 14.38
N SER A 62 66.40 -23.74 14.64
CA SER A 62 66.65 -22.32 14.35
C SER A 62 66.98 -22.04 12.88
N ASP A 63 67.49 -23.05 12.15
CA ASP A 63 67.87 -22.95 10.74
C ASP A 63 66.64 -23.12 9.84
N SER A 64 66.37 -22.12 8.99
CA SER A 64 65.23 -22.09 8.06
C SER A 64 65.28 -23.19 7.00
N GLN A 65 66.46 -23.54 6.46
CA GLN A 65 66.59 -24.57 5.43
C GLN A 65 66.45 -25.97 6.03
N ARG A 66 66.97 -26.17 7.24
CA ARG A 66 66.82 -27.45 7.94
C ARG A 66 65.38 -27.65 8.43
N ALA A 67 64.72 -26.60 8.92
CA ALA A 67 63.29 -26.65 9.27
C ALA A 67 62.42 -26.96 8.05
N TRP A 68 62.79 -26.41 6.88
CA TRP A 68 62.13 -26.68 5.60
C TRP A 68 62.10 -28.17 5.26
N LEU A 69 63.26 -28.85 5.36
CA LEU A 69 63.40 -30.28 5.08
C LEU A 69 62.68 -31.15 6.12
N LEU A 70 62.74 -30.78 7.42
CA LEU A 70 62.05 -31.51 8.48
C LEU A 70 60.52 -31.46 8.32
N LEU A 71 59.98 -30.32 7.89
CA LEU A 71 58.56 -30.20 7.59
C LEU A 71 58.16 -31.01 6.33
N GLU A 72 59.05 -31.09 5.35
CA GLU A 72 58.86 -31.88 4.13
C GLU A 72 58.79 -33.37 4.44
N ASP A 73 59.71 -33.89 5.25
CA ASP A 73 59.69 -35.28 5.73
C ASP A 73 58.43 -35.55 6.57
N TYR A 74 58.01 -34.61 7.43
CA TYR A 74 56.74 -34.73 8.15
C TYR A 74 55.52 -34.83 7.22
N PHE A 75 55.44 -33.98 6.19
CA PHE A 75 54.36 -34.05 5.20
C PHE A 75 54.41 -35.32 4.36
N GLU A 76 55.59 -35.80 3.97
CA GLU A 76 55.75 -37.05 3.23
C GLU A 76 55.22 -38.26 4.04
N LYS A 77 55.48 -38.29 5.35
CA LYS A 77 54.92 -39.31 6.27
C LYS A 77 53.40 -39.25 6.43
N LEU A 78 52.78 -38.13 6.06
CA LEU A 78 51.33 -37.94 5.99
C LEU A 78 50.76 -38.07 4.57
N SER A 79 51.60 -38.41 3.58
CA SER A 79 51.24 -38.40 2.15
C SER A 79 50.73 -37.03 1.65
N LEU A 80 51.26 -35.95 2.22
CA LEU A 80 50.97 -34.57 1.87
C LEU A 80 52.17 -33.91 1.18
N SER A 81 51.90 -32.88 0.39
CA SER A 81 52.91 -32.03 -0.24
C SER A 81 52.64 -30.55 0.09
N ARG A 82 53.60 -29.66 -0.13
CA ARG A 82 53.35 -28.21 0.07
C ARG A 82 52.29 -27.63 -0.86
N LYS A 83 52.10 -28.23 -2.04
CA LYS A 83 51.07 -27.80 -3.01
C LYS A 83 49.65 -28.02 -2.49
N ASP A 84 49.50 -28.86 -1.47
CA ASP A 84 48.24 -29.13 -0.79
C ASP A 84 47.75 -27.96 0.09
N PHE A 85 48.60 -26.94 0.29
CA PHE A 85 48.32 -25.71 1.03
C PHE A 85 48.46 -24.50 0.09
N SER A 86 47.34 -23.88 -0.28
CA SER A 86 47.25 -22.92 -1.39
C SER A 86 47.53 -21.45 -1.02
N SER A 87 47.65 -21.10 0.26
CA SER A 87 48.02 -19.74 0.66
C SER A 87 49.51 -19.50 0.33
N GLN A 88 49.86 -18.36 -0.24
CA GLN A 88 51.25 -18.10 -0.66
C GLN A 88 52.16 -17.62 0.50
N ASP A 89 51.58 -17.20 1.62
CA ASP A 89 52.29 -16.49 2.71
C ASP A 89 52.35 -17.24 4.06
N TRP A 90 52.19 -18.56 4.09
CA TRP A 90 52.22 -19.31 5.36
C TRP A 90 53.65 -19.62 5.87
N TRP A 91 54.61 -19.78 4.97
CA TRP A 91 55.98 -20.18 5.33
C TRP A 91 56.74 -19.13 6.16
N PRO A 92 56.70 -17.82 5.82
CA PRO A 92 57.35 -16.80 6.65
C PRO A 92 56.80 -16.74 8.08
N ARG A 93 55.49 -16.96 8.25
CA ARG A 93 54.83 -16.98 9.57
C ARG A 93 55.30 -18.16 10.43
N LEU A 94 55.44 -19.34 9.84
CA LEU A 94 55.93 -20.54 10.53
C LEU A 94 57.37 -20.41 11.04
N ILE A 95 58.27 -19.80 10.26
CA ILE A 95 59.67 -19.62 10.70
C ILE A 95 59.78 -18.55 11.78
N ALA A 96 58.94 -17.51 11.74
CA ALA A 96 58.95 -16.45 12.74
C ALA A 96 58.61 -16.97 14.16
N ALA A 97 57.89 -18.08 14.27
CA ALA A 97 57.61 -18.78 15.52
C ALA A 97 58.67 -19.84 15.85
N GLN A 98 58.85 -20.19 17.14
CA GLN A 98 59.74 -21.27 17.61
C GLN A 98 59.11 -22.07 18.74
N GLY A 99 59.48 -23.36 18.85
CA GLY A 99 58.96 -24.24 19.88
C GLY A 99 57.47 -24.53 19.71
N GLN A 100 56.72 -24.43 20.79
CA GLN A 100 55.28 -24.76 20.80
C GLN A 100 54.45 -23.86 19.88
N THR A 101 54.78 -22.57 19.77
CA THR A 101 54.05 -21.63 18.89
C THR A 101 54.21 -21.98 17.41
N ARG A 102 55.32 -22.59 17.01
CA ARG A 102 55.52 -23.10 15.64
C ARG A 102 54.60 -24.28 15.33
N LEU A 103 54.31 -25.12 16.32
CA LEU A 103 53.37 -26.25 16.16
C LEU A 103 51.91 -25.76 16.15
N GLU A 104 51.59 -24.69 16.87
CA GLU A 104 50.29 -24.02 16.82
C GLU A 104 50.04 -23.41 15.42
N GLU A 105 51.01 -22.67 14.87
CA GLU A 105 50.93 -22.13 13.51
C GLU A 105 50.79 -23.24 12.45
N LEU A 106 51.46 -24.39 12.66
CA LEU A 106 51.30 -25.56 11.79
C LEU A 106 49.89 -26.16 11.91
N ALA A 107 49.32 -26.26 13.11
CA ALA A 107 47.94 -26.70 13.29
C ALA A 107 46.95 -25.73 12.62
N MET A 108 47.17 -24.42 12.74
CA MET A 108 46.37 -23.40 12.05
C MET A 108 46.43 -23.54 10.52
N LEU A 109 47.59 -23.88 9.95
CA LEU A 109 47.73 -24.14 8.51
C LEU A 109 46.79 -25.26 8.03
N PHE A 110 46.65 -26.35 8.80
CA PHE A 110 45.70 -27.43 8.49
C PHE A 110 44.24 -26.97 8.61
N MET A 111 43.93 -26.14 9.61
CA MET A 111 42.59 -25.58 9.80
C MET A 111 42.19 -24.63 8.65
N ARG A 112 43.09 -23.73 8.22
CA ARG A 112 42.88 -22.83 7.06
C ARG A 112 42.67 -23.60 5.76
N ALA A 113 43.36 -24.73 5.60
CA ALA A 113 43.21 -25.59 4.44
C ALA A 113 41.98 -26.53 4.53
N THR A 114 41.16 -26.44 5.58
CA THR A 114 39.99 -27.31 5.84
C THR A 114 40.33 -28.81 5.81
N ARG A 115 41.52 -29.18 6.29
CA ARG A 115 42.01 -30.57 6.31
C ARG A 115 41.89 -31.18 7.71
N PRO A 116 41.75 -32.52 7.82
CA PRO A 116 41.72 -33.17 9.12
C PRO A 116 43.07 -33.00 9.84
N LEU A 117 43.00 -32.67 11.14
CA LEU A 117 44.18 -32.46 11.98
C LEU A 117 44.80 -33.81 12.41
N PRO A 118 46.11 -34.01 12.20
CA PRO A 118 46.81 -35.18 12.73
C PRO A 118 46.72 -35.28 14.26
N SER A 119 46.69 -36.51 14.78
CA SER A 119 46.48 -36.79 16.21
C SER A 119 47.51 -36.12 17.13
N GLU A 120 48.74 -35.96 16.64
CA GLU A 120 49.87 -35.33 17.33
C GLU A 120 49.83 -33.80 17.35
N LEU A 121 49.04 -33.17 16.48
CA LEU A 121 48.86 -31.71 16.43
C LEU A 121 47.57 -31.25 17.14
N MET A 122 46.65 -32.17 17.47
CA MET A 122 45.38 -31.84 18.13
C MET A 122 45.55 -31.07 19.45
N SER A 123 46.60 -31.35 20.23
CA SER A 123 46.87 -30.65 21.50
C SER A 123 47.29 -29.18 21.31
N TYR A 124 47.65 -28.78 20.10
CA TYR A 124 48.08 -27.42 19.75
C TYR A 124 47.03 -26.66 18.93
N ALA A 125 45.91 -27.30 18.56
CA ALA A 125 44.85 -26.72 17.74
C ALA A 125 43.79 -26.02 18.62
N SER A 126 44.01 -24.74 18.94
CA SER A 126 42.99 -23.91 19.61
C SER A 126 42.03 -23.29 18.59
N HIS A 127 40.74 -23.65 18.67
CA HIS A 127 39.71 -23.13 17.77
C HIS A 127 39.35 -21.68 18.09
N ASP A 128 39.39 -21.28 19.37
CA ASP A 128 39.11 -19.90 19.79
C ASP A 128 40.17 -18.93 19.24
N ARG A 129 41.46 -19.29 19.34
CA ARG A 129 42.56 -18.49 18.81
C ARG A 129 42.55 -18.42 17.27
N PHE A 130 42.08 -19.47 16.61
CA PHE A 130 41.91 -19.47 15.16
C PHE A 130 40.83 -18.47 14.73
N ALA A 131 39.69 -18.45 15.43
CA ALA A 131 38.61 -17.50 15.18
C ALA A 131 39.07 -16.05 15.43
N GLU A 132 39.79 -15.79 16.53
CA GLU A 132 40.36 -14.46 16.83
C GLU A 132 41.29 -13.94 15.72
N ILE A 133 42.09 -14.82 15.12
CA ILE A 133 43.01 -14.46 14.03
C ILE A 133 42.26 -14.21 12.72
N GLU A 134 41.23 -15.01 12.40
CA GLU A 134 40.38 -14.75 11.22
C GLU A 134 39.61 -13.43 11.35
N GLU A 135 39.07 -13.14 12.54
CA GLU A 135 38.43 -11.85 12.83
C GLU A 135 39.42 -10.70 12.67
N ALA A 136 40.63 -10.81 13.25
CA ALA A 136 41.66 -9.78 13.12
C ALA A 136 42.13 -9.55 11.67
N GLU A 137 42.24 -10.62 10.85
CA GLU A 137 42.59 -10.48 9.42
C GLU A 137 41.45 -9.85 8.60
N GLN A 138 40.19 -10.15 8.94
CA GLN A 138 39.03 -9.49 8.33
C GLN A 138 38.98 -8.02 8.71
N GLU A 139 39.18 -7.69 10.00
CA GLU A 139 39.31 -6.31 10.47
C GLU A 139 40.43 -5.56 9.74
N GLN A 140 41.61 -6.17 9.60
CA GLN A 140 42.72 -5.56 8.86
C GLN A 140 42.40 -5.34 7.38
N LYS A 141 41.67 -6.25 6.72
CA LYS A 141 41.23 -6.05 5.33
C LYS A 141 40.26 -4.87 5.22
N VAL A 142 39.28 -4.78 6.12
CA VAL A 142 38.33 -3.66 6.16
C VAL A 142 39.06 -2.35 6.44
N LEU A 143 40.00 -2.34 7.40
CA LEU A 143 40.82 -1.17 7.69
C LEU A 143 41.67 -0.75 6.49
N HIS A 144 42.23 -1.71 5.74
CA HIS A 144 43.00 -1.42 4.55
C HIS A 144 42.13 -0.87 3.40
N GLU A 145 40.91 -1.39 3.22
CA GLU A 145 39.94 -0.84 2.27
C GLU A 145 39.50 0.59 2.66
N MET A 146 39.27 0.83 3.96
CA MET A 146 38.98 2.17 4.48
C MET A 146 40.16 3.13 4.31
N GLU A 147 41.38 2.67 4.55
CA GLU A 147 42.61 3.44 4.35
C GLU A 147 42.76 3.80 2.88
N ASN A 148 42.58 2.86 1.95
CA ASN A 148 42.62 3.13 0.51
C ASN A 148 41.50 4.09 0.05
N TRP A 149 40.33 4.08 0.70
CA TRP A 149 39.24 4.99 0.41
C TRP A 149 39.51 6.42 0.88
N LEU A 150 40.06 6.58 2.10
CA LEU A 150 40.37 7.90 2.69
C LEU A 150 41.71 8.47 2.19
N PHE A 151 42.68 7.59 1.94
CA PHE A 151 44.07 7.89 1.56
C PHE A 151 44.49 6.96 0.41
N PRO A 152 44.11 7.28 -0.84
CA PRO A 152 44.51 6.49 -2.01
C PRO A 152 46.05 6.35 -2.05
N PRO A 153 46.58 5.18 -2.43
CA PRO A 153 48.02 4.94 -2.42
C PRO A 153 48.75 5.97 -3.31
N PRO A 154 49.91 6.49 -2.85
CA PRO A 154 50.66 7.46 -3.63
C PRO A 154 51.10 6.86 -4.98
N PRO A 155 51.17 7.66 -6.06
CA PRO A 155 51.66 7.17 -7.34
C PRO A 155 53.04 6.54 -7.19
N VAL A 156 53.27 5.44 -7.92
CA VAL A 156 54.52 4.66 -7.89
C VAL A 156 55.73 5.49 -8.37
N HIS A 157 55.53 6.67 -8.98
CA HIS A 157 56.59 7.47 -9.60
C HIS A 157 56.52 8.96 -9.26
N LEU A 158 57.70 9.54 -8.99
CA LEU A 158 57.94 10.95 -8.65
C LEU A 158 58.20 11.84 -9.89
N ASP A 159 58.28 11.27 -11.09
CA ASP A 159 58.59 12.02 -12.32
C ASP A 159 57.33 12.67 -12.92
N SER A 160 57.48 13.90 -13.40
CA SER A 160 56.41 14.68 -14.06
C SER A 160 55.78 13.88 -15.22
N PRO A 161 54.42 13.80 -15.30
CA PRO A 161 53.73 12.96 -16.27
C PRO A 161 54.08 13.38 -17.70
N ARG A 162 54.35 12.39 -18.56
CA ARG A 162 54.71 12.61 -19.98
C ARG A 162 53.48 12.75 -20.86
N ALA A 163 52.33 12.22 -20.44
CA ALA A 163 51.05 12.33 -21.10
C ALA A 163 50.00 12.88 -20.12
N SER A 164 49.01 13.60 -20.65
CA SER A 164 47.91 14.14 -19.85
C SER A 164 46.58 14.02 -20.59
N LEU A 165 45.48 13.90 -19.84
CA LEU A 165 44.14 13.77 -20.40
C LEU A 165 43.26 14.90 -19.89
N ARG A 166 42.65 15.65 -20.81
CA ARG A 166 41.69 16.72 -20.52
C ARG A 166 40.31 16.35 -21.01
N VAL A 167 39.30 16.71 -20.24
CA VAL A 167 37.90 16.46 -20.57
C VAL A 167 37.24 17.78 -20.92
N ILE A 168 36.99 17.98 -22.20
CA ILE A 168 36.37 19.20 -22.72
C ILE A 168 34.87 18.93 -22.86
N CYS A 169 34.08 19.70 -22.14
CA CYS A 169 32.63 19.65 -22.16
C CYS A 169 32.09 20.79 -23.02
N GLN A 170 31.00 20.52 -23.74
CA GLN A 170 30.22 21.50 -24.47
C GLN A 170 28.74 21.26 -24.20
N VAL A 171 27.97 22.35 -24.06
CA VAL A 171 26.53 22.25 -23.90
C VAL A 171 25.89 22.25 -25.29
N GLN A 172 25.21 21.17 -25.64
CA GLN A 172 24.53 21.01 -26.92
C GLN A 172 23.04 20.78 -26.71
N ALA A 173 22.20 21.08 -27.71
CA ALA A 173 20.78 20.76 -27.65
C ALA A 173 20.59 19.24 -27.61
N ALA A 174 19.72 18.75 -26.73
CA ALA A 174 19.42 17.32 -26.65
C ALA A 174 18.61 16.87 -27.89
N GLU A 175 18.89 15.67 -28.40
CA GLU A 175 18.21 15.12 -29.58
C GLU A 175 16.70 14.95 -29.35
N ASP A 176 16.30 14.54 -28.13
CA ASP A 176 14.90 14.29 -27.78
C ASP A 176 14.07 15.58 -27.67
N HIS A 177 14.67 16.66 -27.16
CA HIS A 177 14.01 17.92 -26.87
C HIS A 177 14.96 19.10 -27.09
N PRO A 178 14.80 19.89 -28.17
CA PRO A 178 15.73 20.96 -28.51
C PRO A 178 15.75 22.12 -27.50
N ALA A 179 14.75 22.20 -26.62
CA ALA A 179 14.69 23.16 -25.53
C ALA A 179 15.52 22.75 -24.29
N LEU A 180 15.95 21.48 -24.23
CA LEU A 180 16.84 20.95 -23.20
C LEU A 180 18.23 20.70 -23.79
N HIS A 181 19.18 20.50 -22.89
CA HIS A 181 20.58 20.33 -23.25
C HIS A 181 21.11 18.95 -22.86
N ALA A 182 22.16 18.52 -23.54
CA ALA A 182 23.00 17.41 -23.19
C ALA A 182 24.44 17.90 -23.03
N LEU A 183 25.22 17.24 -22.18
CA LEU A 183 26.62 17.57 -22.01
C LEU A 183 27.44 16.73 -22.99
N ALA A 184 27.89 17.34 -24.07
CA ALA A 184 28.80 16.75 -25.02
C ALA A 184 30.20 16.72 -24.42
N VAL A 185 30.81 15.55 -24.31
CA VAL A 185 32.12 15.36 -23.69
C VAL A 185 33.12 14.82 -24.71
N GLN A 186 34.26 15.51 -24.81
CA GLN A 186 35.38 15.17 -25.68
C GLN A 186 36.62 14.90 -24.83
N LEU A 187 37.33 13.81 -25.15
CA LEU A 187 38.54 13.39 -24.44
C LEU A 187 39.76 13.83 -25.25
N ASN A 188 40.48 14.83 -24.75
CA ASN A 188 41.68 15.37 -25.40
C ASN A 188 42.94 14.78 -24.75
N LEU A 189 43.62 13.91 -25.48
CA LEU A 189 44.83 13.23 -25.03
C LEU A 189 46.07 13.95 -25.56
N PHE A 190 46.92 14.43 -24.65
CA PHE A 190 48.23 14.96 -24.97
C PHE A 190 49.30 13.87 -24.88
N ARG A 191 50.12 13.73 -25.93
CA ARG A 191 51.39 12.97 -25.86
C ARG A 191 52.52 13.81 -26.49
N PRO A 192 53.78 13.68 -26.02
CA PRO A 192 54.88 14.54 -26.47
C PRO A 192 55.19 14.44 -27.97
N ARG A 193 54.93 13.27 -28.57
CA ARG A 193 55.18 13.02 -30.00
C ARG A 193 54.02 13.41 -30.92
N THR A 194 52.78 13.34 -30.43
CA THR A 194 51.59 13.52 -31.27
C THR A 194 50.84 14.82 -31.00
N GLY A 195 51.23 15.56 -29.97
CA GLY A 195 50.51 16.73 -29.48
C GLY A 195 49.18 16.37 -28.82
N GLU A 196 48.33 17.37 -28.65
CA GLU A 196 46.93 17.23 -28.22
C GLU A 196 46.08 16.72 -29.38
N LYS A 197 45.33 15.63 -29.15
CA LYS A 197 44.34 15.09 -30.10
C LYS A 197 43.09 14.61 -29.37
N ILE A 198 41.93 14.90 -29.95
CA ILE A 198 40.65 14.31 -29.51
C ILE A 198 40.67 12.82 -29.86
N ARG A 199 40.36 11.98 -28.88
CA ARG A 199 40.32 10.52 -29.01
C ARG A 199 38.94 9.98 -28.64
N PRO A 200 38.44 8.98 -29.38
CA PRO A 200 37.20 8.31 -29.01
C PRO A 200 37.38 7.54 -27.70
N LEU A 201 36.29 7.31 -26.98
CA LEU A 201 36.27 6.59 -25.71
C LEU A 201 36.93 5.20 -25.80
N SER A 202 36.72 4.48 -26.92
CA SER A 202 37.30 3.16 -27.13
C SER A 202 38.83 3.16 -27.14
N GLU A 203 39.47 4.17 -27.74
CA GLU A 203 40.93 4.31 -27.75
C GLU A 203 41.50 4.60 -26.36
N ILE A 204 40.75 5.34 -25.53
CA ILE A 204 41.15 5.63 -24.14
C ILE A 204 41.02 4.37 -23.27
N ILE A 205 39.95 3.60 -23.43
CA ILE A 205 39.74 2.34 -22.70
C ILE A 205 40.80 1.30 -23.10
N GLU A 206 41.21 1.24 -24.38
CA GLU A 206 42.28 0.34 -24.79
C GLU A 206 43.62 0.58 -24.07
N LEU A 207 43.86 1.77 -23.51
CA LEU A 207 45.06 2.06 -22.74
C LEU A 207 45.14 1.20 -21.47
N THR A 208 44.02 0.82 -20.87
CA THR A 208 44.00 -0.05 -19.67
C THR A 208 44.35 -1.50 -19.99
N ALA A 209 44.17 -1.93 -21.25
CA ALA A 209 44.49 -3.27 -21.70
C ALA A 209 45.97 -3.42 -22.12
N ARG A 210 46.66 -2.30 -22.35
CA ARG A 210 48.07 -2.26 -22.75
C ARG A 210 48.98 -2.33 -21.52
N ALA A 211 50.19 -2.83 -21.72
CA ALA A 211 51.15 -3.18 -20.65
C ALA A 211 51.36 -2.06 -19.62
N THR A 212 51.79 -2.43 -18.41
CA THR A 212 52.12 -1.57 -17.26
C THR A 212 52.92 -0.31 -17.60
N HIS A 213 53.67 -0.31 -18.70
CA HIS A 213 54.41 0.85 -19.19
C HIS A 213 53.53 2.04 -19.63
N GLU A 214 52.28 1.86 -20.05
CA GLU A 214 51.40 3.00 -20.36
C GLU A 214 50.96 3.74 -19.10
N GLN A 215 50.77 3.03 -17.98
CA GLN A 215 50.42 3.63 -16.69
C GLN A 215 51.48 4.61 -16.20
N GLU A 216 52.76 4.30 -16.43
CA GLU A 216 53.91 5.14 -16.03
C GLU A 216 53.97 6.50 -16.75
N LEU A 217 53.20 6.69 -17.83
CA LEU A 217 53.21 7.92 -18.61
C LEU A 217 52.24 8.99 -18.08
N PHE A 218 51.25 8.58 -17.27
CA PHE A 218 50.16 9.44 -16.80
C PHE A 218 50.32 9.81 -15.32
N SER A 219 49.69 10.92 -14.90
CA SER A 219 49.54 11.21 -13.48
C SER A 219 48.58 10.20 -12.82
N SER A 220 48.64 10.04 -11.50
CA SER A 220 47.69 9.18 -10.77
C SER A 220 46.23 9.57 -11.05
N ALA A 221 45.93 10.87 -11.04
CA ALA A 221 44.58 11.37 -11.28
C ALA A 221 44.10 11.16 -12.73
N ASP A 222 45.00 11.23 -13.73
CA ASP A 222 44.67 10.91 -15.12
C ASP A 222 44.44 9.41 -15.30
N TRP A 223 45.29 8.57 -14.69
CA TRP A 223 45.17 7.12 -14.80
C TRP A 223 43.94 6.56 -14.07
N GLU A 224 43.61 7.08 -12.89
CA GLU A 224 42.38 6.74 -12.17
C GLU A 224 41.15 7.03 -13.04
N PHE A 225 41.14 8.17 -13.73
CA PHE A 225 40.06 8.51 -14.65
C PHE A 225 39.98 7.54 -15.84
N ILE A 226 41.10 7.17 -16.45
CA ILE A 226 41.16 6.20 -17.55
C ILE A 226 40.65 4.83 -17.10
N GLN A 227 41.07 4.37 -15.92
CA GLN A 227 40.62 3.11 -15.33
C GLN A 227 39.11 3.13 -15.07
N TRP A 228 38.62 4.20 -14.45
CA TRP A 228 37.19 4.39 -14.19
C TRP A 228 36.35 4.37 -15.48
N LEU A 229 36.84 4.97 -16.57
CA LEU A 229 36.18 4.90 -17.88
C LEU A 229 36.10 3.46 -18.40
N GLY A 230 37.17 2.67 -18.25
CA GLY A 230 37.19 1.26 -18.64
C GLY A 230 36.21 0.40 -17.84
N GLU A 231 36.10 0.64 -16.54
CA GLU A 231 35.16 -0.05 -15.65
C GLU A 231 33.70 0.37 -15.92
N THR A 232 33.46 1.65 -16.21
CA THR A 232 32.11 2.20 -16.42
C THR A 232 31.55 1.85 -17.81
N TYR A 233 32.39 1.69 -18.82
CA TYR A 233 31.98 1.45 -20.21
C TYR A 233 32.63 0.21 -20.86
N PRO A 234 32.47 -0.99 -20.29
CA PRO A 234 33.17 -2.20 -20.76
C PRO A 234 32.78 -2.62 -22.20
N ASP A 235 31.56 -2.30 -22.64
CA ASP A 235 30.98 -2.78 -23.90
C ASP A 235 30.91 -1.74 -25.03
N ARG A 236 31.33 -0.48 -24.82
CA ARG A 236 31.32 0.56 -25.87
C ARG A 236 32.52 0.42 -26.80
N ARG A 237 32.46 -0.52 -27.74
CA ARG A 237 33.51 -0.79 -28.76
C ARG A 237 33.43 0.05 -30.04
N ASN A 238 32.34 0.79 -30.28
CA ASN A 238 32.21 1.72 -31.40
C ASN A 238 31.97 3.13 -30.84
N GLY A 239 33.03 3.94 -30.78
CA GLY A 239 32.99 5.24 -30.12
C GLY A 239 32.87 6.40 -31.10
N ALA A 240 31.75 7.12 -31.06
CA ALA A 240 31.74 8.51 -31.52
C ALA A 240 32.85 9.30 -30.79
N GLU A 241 33.46 10.28 -31.47
CA GLU A 241 34.49 11.14 -30.88
C GLU A 241 33.96 11.99 -29.72
N THR A 242 32.63 12.15 -29.64
CA THR A 242 31.95 12.95 -28.62
C THR A 242 30.90 12.09 -27.91
N LEU A 243 30.94 12.12 -26.59
CA LEU A 243 30.05 11.40 -25.68
C LEU A 243 28.91 12.32 -25.25
N MET A 244 27.65 11.95 -25.52
CA MET A 244 26.49 12.76 -25.11
C MET A 244 25.96 12.28 -23.75
N LEU A 245 26.25 13.05 -22.70
CA LEU A 245 25.82 12.73 -21.33
C LEU A 245 24.47 13.35 -21.00
N THR A 246 23.54 12.51 -20.53
CA THR A 246 22.21 12.92 -20.04
C THR A 246 21.80 12.09 -18.81
N GLY A 247 20.87 12.60 -18.01
CA GLY A 247 20.28 11.88 -16.87
C GLY A 247 21.28 11.22 -15.91
N LEU A 248 21.15 9.90 -15.73
CA LEU A 248 21.98 9.12 -14.81
C LEU A 248 23.46 9.11 -15.21
N GLU A 249 23.75 9.03 -16.51
CA GLU A 249 25.13 9.03 -17.03
C GLU A 249 25.81 10.37 -16.68
N LEU A 250 25.11 11.49 -16.91
CA LEU A 250 25.59 12.82 -16.50
C LEU A 250 25.79 12.91 -14.98
N LEU A 251 24.85 12.41 -14.18
CA LEU A 251 24.98 12.42 -12.72
C LEU A 251 26.19 11.62 -12.25
N GLN A 252 26.44 10.45 -12.82
CA GLN A 252 27.56 9.59 -12.43
C GLN A 252 28.90 10.30 -12.67
N TRP A 253 29.04 10.99 -13.80
CA TRP A 253 30.20 11.82 -14.12
C TRP A 253 30.35 13.00 -13.15
N LEU A 254 29.27 13.74 -12.89
CA LEU A 254 29.30 14.89 -11.98
C LEU A 254 29.57 14.49 -10.53
N ALA A 255 28.98 13.39 -10.05
CA ALA A 255 29.17 12.90 -8.68
C ALA A 255 30.62 12.46 -8.43
N ARG A 256 31.26 11.81 -9.41
CA ARG A 256 32.65 11.36 -9.27
C ARG A 256 33.66 12.46 -9.54
N TRP A 257 33.45 13.29 -10.57
CA TRP A 257 34.49 14.21 -11.08
C TRP A 257 34.14 15.69 -10.94
N GLY A 258 32.88 16.04 -10.65
CA GLY A 258 32.43 17.44 -10.61
C GLY A 258 32.94 18.27 -9.43
N HIS A 259 33.62 17.67 -8.45
CA HIS A 259 34.36 18.39 -7.41
C HIS A 259 35.83 18.67 -7.79
N THR A 260 36.27 18.14 -8.93
CA THR A 260 37.64 18.29 -9.45
C THR A 260 37.68 19.27 -10.62
N SER A 261 38.87 19.72 -11.03
CA SER A 261 39.05 20.55 -12.23
C SER A 261 39.08 19.74 -13.54
N ARG A 262 38.57 18.50 -13.54
CA ARG A 262 38.68 17.57 -14.67
C ARG A 262 37.76 17.93 -15.82
N LEU A 263 36.51 18.27 -15.50
CA LEU A 263 35.48 18.60 -16.47
C LEU A 263 35.55 20.11 -16.76
N GLU A 264 35.86 20.48 -17.99
CA GLU A 264 36.03 21.87 -18.38
C GLU A 264 34.96 22.31 -19.39
N LEU A 265 34.23 23.39 -19.09
CA LEU A 265 33.33 24.05 -20.02
C LEU A 265 33.82 25.49 -20.24
N ASP A 266 34.06 25.88 -21.50
CA ASP A 266 34.63 27.19 -21.86
C ASP A 266 35.94 27.53 -21.10
N GLN A 267 36.83 26.55 -20.97
CA GLN A 267 38.12 26.65 -20.25
C GLN A 267 37.98 26.91 -18.74
N LYS A 268 36.78 26.74 -18.17
CA LYS A 268 36.53 26.84 -16.73
C LYS A 268 36.09 25.48 -16.19
N PRO A 269 36.50 25.12 -14.95
CA PRO A 269 36.09 23.87 -14.36
C PRO A 269 34.59 23.91 -14.02
N LEU A 270 33.88 22.83 -14.36
CA LEU A 270 32.53 22.58 -13.92
C LEU A 270 32.53 22.19 -12.45
N GLN A 271 31.53 22.65 -11.72
CA GLN A 271 31.37 22.37 -10.29
C GLN A 271 30.07 21.59 -10.03
N PHE A 272 30.14 20.58 -9.17
CA PHE A 272 28.98 19.87 -8.67
C PHE A 272 29.16 19.55 -7.19
N CYS A 273 28.32 20.17 -6.35
CA CYS A 273 28.37 20.02 -4.89
C CYS A 273 27.22 19.16 -4.34
N GLY A 274 26.52 18.39 -5.18
CA GLY A 274 25.36 17.59 -4.75
C GLY A 274 24.15 18.41 -4.29
N GLN A 275 24.11 19.69 -4.64
CA GLN A 275 23.09 20.64 -4.19
C GLN A 275 21.81 20.54 -5.03
N VAL A 276 20.67 20.84 -4.39
CA VAL A 276 19.34 20.80 -5.01
C VAL A 276 18.82 22.23 -5.21
N ALA A 277 18.32 22.52 -6.41
CA ALA A 277 17.63 23.74 -6.76
C ALA A 277 16.13 23.49 -6.98
N ASP A 278 15.32 24.48 -6.62
CA ASP A 278 13.86 24.43 -6.74
C ASP A 278 13.37 25.50 -7.72
N LEU A 279 12.44 25.14 -8.61
CA LEU A 279 11.71 26.11 -9.43
C LEU A 279 10.50 26.62 -8.67
N THR A 280 10.45 27.91 -8.41
CA THR A 280 9.36 28.55 -7.65
C THR A 280 8.65 29.61 -8.49
N PRO A 281 7.31 29.66 -8.46
CA PRO A 281 6.57 30.75 -9.07
C PRO A 281 6.80 32.05 -8.30
N HIS A 282 6.94 33.16 -9.02
CA HIS A 282 7.09 34.51 -8.48
C HIS A 282 6.24 35.49 -9.29
N LEU A 283 5.68 36.50 -8.61
CA LEU A 283 4.90 37.54 -9.27
C LEU A 283 5.74 38.80 -9.41
N GLU A 284 5.83 39.31 -10.63
CA GLU A 284 6.51 40.57 -10.95
C GLU A 284 5.50 41.60 -11.41
N ASN A 285 5.59 42.82 -10.86
CA ASN A 285 4.71 43.92 -11.21
C ASN A 285 5.14 44.49 -12.57
N GLY A 286 4.35 44.23 -13.62
CA GLY A 286 4.51 44.89 -14.90
C GLY A 286 3.94 46.31 -14.84
N GLN A 287 4.32 47.17 -15.78
CA GLN A 287 3.91 48.58 -15.82
C GLN A 287 2.39 48.80 -15.80
N THR A 288 1.59 47.79 -16.19
CA THR A 288 0.12 47.83 -16.23
C THR A 288 -0.57 46.60 -15.64
N GLU A 289 0.07 45.43 -15.63
CA GLU A 289 -0.47 44.19 -15.06
C GLU A 289 0.64 43.32 -14.45
N LEU A 290 0.30 42.55 -13.42
CA LEU A 290 1.19 41.58 -12.79
C LEU A 290 1.34 40.33 -13.66
N SER A 291 2.57 39.84 -13.71
CA SER A 291 2.96 38.67 -14.49
C SER A 291 3.58 37.60 -13.60
N LEU A 292 3.24 36.35 -13.89
CA LEU A 292 3.85 35.19 -13.27
C LEU A 292 5.12 34.85 -14.02
N VAL A 293 6.23 34.91 -13.30
CA VAL A 293 7.54 34.41 -13.74
C VAL A 293 7.94 33.22 -12.87
N HIS A 294 8.85 32.39 -13.36
CA HIS A 294 9.46 31.35 -12.55
C HIS A 294 10.89 31.74 -12.22
N ARG A 295 11.32 31.49 -10.99
CA ARG A 295 12.69 31.75 -10.53
C ARG A 295 13.30 30.47 -9.98
N LEU A 296 14.60 30.34 -10.19
CA LEU A 296 15.39 29.24 -9.65
C LEU A 296 15.86 29.64 -8.25
N SER A 297 15.43 28.88 -7.25
CA SER A 297 15.89 29.03 -5.86
C SER A 297 17.10 28.12 -5.66
N LEU A 298 18.24 28.73 -5.37
CA LEU A 298 19.49 28.03 -5.06
C LEU A 298 19.61 27.83 -3.53
N PRO A 299 20.39 26.84 -3.06
CA PRO A 299 20.52 26.50 -1.63
C PRO A 299 20.99 27.65 -0.72
N GLU A 300 21.69 28.64 -1.27
CA GLU A 300 22.20 29.81 -0.54
C GLU A 300 21.12 30.88 -0.27
N GLY A 301 19.85 30.57 -0.54
CA GLY A 301 18.74 31.54 -0.47
C GLY A 301 18.73 32.54 -1.62
N VAL A 302 19.65 32.39 -2.58
CA VAL A 302 19.72 33.21 -3.79
C VAL A 302 18.63 32.77 -4.76
N SER A 303 17.74 33.69 -5.09
CA SER A 303 16.71 33.50 -6.11
C SER A 303 17.07 34.30 -7.36
N GLN A 304 17.20 33.61 -8.49
CA GLN A 304 17.55 34.24 -9.76
C GLN A 304 16.54 33.87 -10.86
N GLY A 305 16.46 34.71 -11.90
CA GLY A 305 15.67 34.42 -13.09
C GLY A 305 16.21 33.22 -13.87
N LEU A 306 15.42 32.71 -14.81
CA LEU A 306 15.81 31.57 -15.65
C LEU A 306 16.75 31.95 -16.81
N LYS A 307 17.01 33.25 -17.02
CA LYS A 307 17.96 33.71 -18.04
C LYS A 307 19.36 33.25 -17.67
N GLY A 308 19.98 32.48 -18.56
CA GLY A 308 21.31 31.89 -18.35
C GLY A 308 21.30 30.54 -17.61
N ALA A 309 20.13 30.03 -17.20
CA ALA A 309 20.01 28.67 -16.68
C ALA A 309 19.87 27.68 -17.84
N GLN A 310 20.73 26.67 -17.88
CA GLN A 310 20.75 25.63 -18.90
C GLN A 310 20.21 24.33 -18.31
N PHE A 311 19.04 23.87 -18.77
CA PHE A 311 18.39 22.66 -18.27
C PHE A 311 18.82 21.43 -19.07
N PHE A 312 19.19 20.36 -18.38
CA PHE A 312 19.68 19.12 -19.00
C PHE A 312 18.59 18.07 -19.11
N SER A 313 18.62 17.29 -20.20
CA SER A 313 17.69 16.18 -20.43
C SER A 313 18.07 14.94 -19.63
N GLY A 314 17.08 14.04 -19.48
CA GLY A 314 17.20 12.79 -18.72
C GLY A 314 16.75 12.89 -17.26
N ARG A 315 16.83 11.76 -16.56
CA ARG A 315 16.49 11.65 -15.14
C ARG A 315 17.69 11.12 -14.35
N PRO A 316 18.06 11.74 -13.21
CA PRO A 316 17.48 12.97 -12.65
C PRO A 316 17.79 14.20 -13.52
N ALA A 317 16.93 15.22 -13.47
CA ALA A 317 17.17 16.45 -14.21
C ALA A 317 18.14 17.36 -13.44
N ALA A 318 19.01 18.02 -14.19
CA ALA A 318 19.98 18.95 -13.67
C ALA A 318 19.87 20.30 -14.37
N VAL A 319 20.33 21.35 -13.70
CA VAL A 319 20.43 22.69 -14.25
C VAL A 319 21.85 23.22 -14.03
N LEU A 320 22.44 23.80 -15.06
CA LEU A 320 23.73 24.48 -14.99
C LEU A 320 23.50 25.98 -14.87
N VAL A 321 24.11 26.56 -13.84
CA VAL A 321 24.11 28.01 -13.56
C VAL A 321 25.52 28.40 -13.17
N ASN A 322 26.09 29.40 -13.84
CA ASN A 322 27.43 29.94 -13.50
C ASN A 322 28.49 28.83 -13.31
N GLN A 323 28.59 27.89 -14.26
CA GLN A 323 29.50 26.73 -14.21
C GLN A 323 29.24 25.71 -13.09
N THR A 324 28.16 25.87 -12.30
CA THR A 324 27.78 24.94 -11.24
C THR A 324 26.51 24.18 -11.59
N PHE A 325 26.56 22.86 -11.48
CA PHE A 325 25.42 21.97 -11.65
C PHE A 325 24.63 21.84 -10.35
N TYR A 326 23.31 21.93 -10.47
CA TYR A 326 22.35 21.68 -9.41
C TYR A 326 21.36 20.60 -9.84
N LEU A 327 20.96 19.73 -8.91
CA LEU A 327 19.87 18.79 -9.15
C LEU A 327 18.54 19.53 -9.02
N LEU A 328 17.63 19.30 -9.95
CA LEU A 328 16.36 20.02 -9.96
C LEU A 328 15.27 19.20 -9.25
N ARG A 329 14.64 19.76 -8.23
CA ARG A 329 13.49 19.13 -7.56
C ARG A 329 12.21 19.45 -8.33
N ASN A 330 11.22 18.54 -8.23
CA ASN A 330 9.87 18.72 -8.79
C ASN A 330 9.92 19.21 -10.25
N VAL A 331 10.72 18.52 -11.05
CA VAL A 331 11.05 18.89 -12.43
C VAL A 331 9.76 19.02 -13.25
N PRO A 332 9.49 20.21 -13.83
CA PRO A 332 8.36 20.39 -14.72
C PRO A 332 8.59 19.68 -16.06
N PRO A 333 7.53 19.41 -16.84
CA PRO A 333 7.66 18.77 -18.15
C PRO A 333 8.60 19.56 -19.10
N PRO A 334 9.37 18.87 -19.97
CA PRO A 334 10.31 19.52 -20.91
C PRO A 334 9.68 20.64 -21.76
N ALA A 335 8.43 20.45 -22.21
CA ALA A 335 7.71 21.46 -22.98
C ALA A 335 7.48 22.76 -22.19
N LEU A 336 7.25 22.66 -20.88
CA LEU A 336 7.04 23.81 -20.01
C LEU A 336 8.36 24.53 -19.70
N LEU A 337 9.46 23.79 -19.52
CA LEU A 337 10.80 24.37 -19.40
C LEU A 337 11.18 25.15 -20.66
N GLY A 338 10.95 24.58 -21.84
CA GLY A 338 11.16 25.27 -23.11
C GLY A 338 10.28 26.50 -23.32
N PHE A 339 9.04 26.44 -22.83
CA PHE A 339 8.18 27.62 -22.81
C PHE A 339 8.72 28.72 -21.90
N TRP A 340 9.20 28.39 -20.69
CA TRP A 340 9.72 29.40 -19.77
C TRP A 340 11.07 29.99 -20.16
N THR A 341 11.92 29.26 -20.89
CA THR A 341 13.17 29.80 -21.44
C THR A 341 12.90 30.76 -22.61
N SER A 342 11.84 30.54 -23.40
CA SER A 342 11.45 31.41 -24.52
C SER A 342 10.54 32.57 -24.10
N THR A 343 9.57 32.31 -23.23
CA THR A 343 8.57 33.26 -22.75
C THR A 343 8.60 33.31 -21.21
N PRO A 344 9.31 34.28 -20.62
CA PRO A 344 9.59 34.26 -19.18
C PRO A 344 8.40 34.63 -18.30
N SER A 345 7.35 35.23 -18.86
CA SER A 345 6.25 35.83 -18.09
C SER A 345 4.88 35.48 -18.66
N ILE A 346 3.95 35.06 -17.80
CA ILE A 346 2.54 34.78 -18.13
C ILE A 346 1.66 35.80 -17.40
N LEU A 347 0.73 36.46 -18.10
CA LEU A 347 -0.20 37.39 -17.45
C LEU A 347 -1.15 36.67 -16.48
N VAL A 348 -1.29 37.21 -15.25
CA VAL A 348 -2.11 36.59 -14.18
C VAL A 348 -3.58 36.42 -14.59
N ARG A 349 -4.13 37.32 -15.41
CA ARG A 349 -5.52 37.23 -15.92
C ARG A 349 -5.78 35.97 -16.76
N LYS A 350 -4.76 35.44 -17.46
CA LYS A 350 -4.86 34.23 -18.29
C LYS A 350 -4.79 32.93 -17.47
N LEU A 351 -4.46 33.02 -16.18
CA LEU A 351 -4.36 31.86 -15.30
C LEU A 351 -5.76 31.38 -14.89
N SER A 352 -5.90 30.06 -14.74
CA SER A 352 -7.14 29.45 -14.26
C SER A 352 -7.48 29.91 -12.83
N HIS A 353 -8.75 29.79 -12.45
CA HIS A 353 -9.22 30.13 -11.09
C HIS A 353 -8.43 29.37 -10.02
N ARG A 354 -8.28 28.04 -10.18
CA ARG A 354 -7.50 27.22 -9.26
C ARG A 354 -6.07 27.70 -9.12
N PHE A 355 -5.41 28.03 -10.22
CA PHE A 355 -4.00 28.41 -10.16
C PHE A 355 -3.82 29.77 -9.48
N ARG A 356 -4.70 30.75 -9.74
CA ARG A 356 -4.72 32.04 -9.03
C ARG A 356 -4.97 31.87 -7.54
N THR A 357 -5.94 31.03 -7.17
CA THR A 357 -6.26 30.72 -5.76
C THR A 357 -5.07 30.11 -5.04
N GLN A 358 -4.36 29.17 -5.68
CA GLN A 358 -3.18 28.53 -5.10
C GLN A 358 -1.98 29.47 -5.01
N LEU A 359 -1.73 30.31 -6.02
CA LEU A 359 -0.70 31.34 -5.96
C LEU A 359 -0.97 32.33 -4.83
N ARG A 360 -2.24 32.73 -4.64
CA ARG A 360 -2.66 33.58 -3.53
C ARG A 360 -2.38 32.89 -2.19
N LYS A 361 -2.87 31.67 -1.96
CA LYS A 361 -2.62 30.89 -0.72
C LYS A 361 -1.14 30.73 -0.39
N THR A 362 -0.28 30.54 -1.40
CA THR A 362 1.17 30.27 -1.20
C THR A 362 2.05 31.52 -1.15
N GLN A 363 1.60 32.67 -1.65
CA GLN A 363 2.38 33.91 -1.70
C GLN A 363 1.82 35.05 -0.83
N VAL A 364 0.82 34.79 0.02
CA VAL A 364 0.39 35.76 1.05
C VAL A 364 1.61 36.17 1.90
N GLY A 365 1.91 37.47 1.96
CA GLY A 365 2.99 38.03 2.78
C GLY A 365 4.31 38.35 2.06
N LYS A 366 4.46 38.06 0.76
CA LYS A 366 5.67 38.41 -0.02
C LYS A 366 5.62 39.81 -0.66
N GLY A 367 4.91 40.76 -0.05
CA GLY A 367 4.80 42.15 -0.54
C GLY A 367 3.97 42.35 -1.81
N VAL A 368 3.17 41.36 -2.21
CA VAL A 368 2.28 41.42 -3.38
C VAL A 368 0.91 41.94 -2.96
N ASP A 369 0.44 43.03 -3.59
CA ASP A 369 -0.90 43.57 -3.39
C ASP A 369 -1.93 42.76 -4.20
N TRP A 370 -2.49 41.74 -3.55
CA TRP A 370 -3.49 40.85 -4.15
C TRP A 370 -4.85 41.51 -4.40
N GLU A 371 -5.13 42.67 -3.79
CA GLU A 371 -6.39 43.41 -3.98
C GLU A 371 -6.39 44.17 -5.32
N GLN A 372 -5.20 44.49 -5.84
CA GLN A 372 -5.04 45.00 -7.20
C GLN A 372 -5.23 43.90 -8.26
N LEU A 373 -4.88 42.66 -7.91
CA LEU A 373 -4.85 41.50 -8.81
C LEU A 373 -6.18 40.81 -9.04
N CYS A 374 -6.91 40.53 -7.97
CA CYS A 374 -8.10 39.70 -8.02
C CYS A 374 -9.14 40.22 -7.05
N VAL A 375 -10.40 40.03 -7.41
CA VAL A 375 -11.54 40.28 -6.51
C VAL A 375 -11.78 39.00 -5.72
N ALA A 376 -11.62 39.06 -4.40
CA ALA A 376 -11.95 37.93 -3.53
C ALA A 376 -13.41 37.96 -3.12
N HIS A 377 -14.06 36.80 -3.16
CA HIS A 377 -15.44 36.57 -2.77
C HIS A 377 -15.46 35.52 -1.66
N ARG A 378 -16.08 35.87 -0.53
CA ARG A 378 -16.58 34.85 0.41
C ARG A 378 -17.81 34.20 -0.19
N ALA A 379 -17.98 32.91 0.04
CA ALA A 379 -19.07 32.17 -0.55
C ALA A 379 -19.58 31.06 0.35
N VAL A 380 -20.89 30.85 0.29
CA VAL A 380 -21.59 29.77 0.99
C VAL A 380 -21.69 28.57 0.05
N PRO A 381 -21.15 27.39 0.41
CA PRO A 381 -21.34 26.18 -0.38
C PRO A 381 -22.80 25.73 -0.34
N GLN A 382 -23.30 25.24 -1.47
CA GLN A 382 -24.65 24.73 -1.65
C GLN A 382 -24.59 23.37 -2.35
N PHE A 383 -25.09 22.33 -1.68
CA PHE A 383 -25.26 21.01 -2.27
C PHE A 383 -26.68 20.86 -2.81
N LEU A 384 -26.80 20.55 -4.10
CA LEU A 384 -28.05 20.28 -4.78
C LEU A 384 -28.16 18.78 -5.09
N PHE A 385 -29.09 18.10 -4.42
CA PHE A 385 -29.36 16.67 -4.60
C PHE A 385 -30.66 16.41 -5.37
N GLU A 386 -30.58 15.64 -6.44
CA GLU A 386 -31.73 15.19 -7.22
C GLU A 386 -31.79 13.65 -7.16
N LEU A 387 -32.73 13.10 -6.39
CA LEU A 387 -32.99 11.66 -6.34
C LEU A 387 -34.13 11.31 -7.31
N ASN A 388 -33.78 10.74 -8.46
CA ASN A 388 -34.72 10.34 -9.51
C ASN A 388 -34.70 8.82 -9.65
N GLU A 389 -35.71 8.14 -9.09
CA GLU A 389 -35.90 6.68 -9.07
C GLU A 389 -34.66 5.87 -8.69
N ASP A 390 -33.78 5.60 -9.65
CA ASP A 390 -32.57 4.78 -9.51
C ASP A 390 -31.27 5.59 -9.55
N THR A 391 -31.34 6.93 -9.60
CA THR A 391 -30.15 7.78 -9.70
C THR A 391 -30.19 8.93 -8.70
N VAL A 392 -29.07 9.14 -8.00
CA VAL A 392 -28.81 10.34 -7.19
C VAL A 392 -27.86 11.21 -7.97
N ARG A 393 -28.31 12.39 -8.41
CA ARG A 393 -27.43 13.42 -8.97
C ARG A 393 -27.12 14.45 -7.90
N LEU A 394 -25.88 14.88 -7.86
CA LEU A 394 -25.39 15.90 -6.95
C LEU A 394 -24.67 16.97 -7.77
N ARG A 395 -24.93 18.23 -7.44
CA ARG A 395 -24.11 19.38 -7.86
C ARG A 395 -23.67 20.14 -6.61
N LEU A 396 -22.39 20.49 -6.56
CA LEU A 396 -21.81 21.35 -5.55
C LEU A 396 -21.62 22.74 -6.16
N GLN A 397 -22.39 23.69 -5.65
CA GLN A 397 -22.35 25.09 -6.00
C GLN A 397 -21.84 25.93 -4.84
N ALA A 398 -21.50 27.19 -5.10
CA ALA A 398 -21.14 28.18 -4.11
C ALA A 398 -21.76 29.50 -4.51
N ARG A 399 -22.46 30.13 -3.56
CA ARG A 399 -23.07 31.44 -3.75
C ARG A 399 -22.19 32.51 -3.11
N SER A 400 -21.71 33.44 -3.91
CA SER A 400 -20.91 34.57 -3.44
C SER A 400 -21.75 35.48 -2.54
N GLU A 401 -21.24 35.79 -1.35
CA GLU A 401 -21.87 36.71 -0.39
C GLU A 401 -21.74 38.17 -0.82
N ARG A 402 -20.79 38.46 -1.72
CA ARG A 402 -20.49 39.83 -2.16
C ARG A 402 -21.47 40.35 -3.20
N ASP A 403 -21.80 39.52 -4.19
CA ASP A 403 -22.56 39.91 -5.39
C ASP A 403 -23.67 38.90 -5.74
N GLY A 404 -23.80 37.80 -4.99
CA GLY A 404 -24.80 36.77 -5.24
C GLY A 404 -24.49 35.85 -6.44
N SER A 405 -23.32 35.97 -7.08
CA SER A 405 -22.93 35.11 -8.20
C SER A 405 -22.88 33.64 -7.79
N LEU A 406 -23.32 32.75 -8.68
CA LEU A 406 -23.26 31.31 -8.50
C LEU A 406 -22.01 30.76 -9.17
N TRP A 407 -21.37 29.81 -8.50
CA TRP A 407 -20.19 29.12 -8.96
C TRP A 407 -20.41 27.62 -8.80
N GLN A 408 -20.00 26.83 -9.77
CA GLN A 408 -20.07 25.38 -9.73
C GLN A 408 -18.67 24.80 -9.56
N TRP A 409 -18.54 23.82 -8.67
CA TRP A 409 -17.35 23.00 -8.55
C TRP A 409 -17.37 21.97 -9.68
N ASN A 410 -16.28 21.80 -10.42
CA ASN A 410 -16.20 20.80 -11.50
C ASN A 410 -15.40 19.53 -11.14
N GLY A 411 -14.92 19.44 -9.89
CA GLY A 411 -14.02 18.39 -9.40
C GLY A 411 -12.58 18.87 -9.18
N LEU A 412 -12.15 19.88 -9.95
CA LEU A 412 -10.81 20.46 -9.92
C LEU A 412 -10.80 21.92 -9.51
N ASP A 413 -11.72 22.73 -10.05
CA ASP A 413 -11.81 24.16 -9.81
C ASP A 413 -13.25 24.67 -9.74
N TRP A 414 -13.40 25.87 -9.17
CA TRP A 414 -14.67 26.60 -9.12
C TRP A 414 -14.80 27.46 -10.37
N GLN A 415 -15.91 27.32 -11.08
CA GLN A 415 -16.21 28.09 -12.29
C GLN A 415 -17.53 28.86 -12.12
N PRO A 416 -17.62 30.10 -12.61
CA PRO A 416 -18.86 30.86 -12.54
C PRO A 416 -19.95 30.18 -13.40
N ASP A 417 -21.18 30.16 -12.91
CA ASP A 417 -22.35 29.57 -13.58
C ASP A 417 -23.51 30.59 -13.56
N PRO A 418 -23.87 31.22 -14.69
CA PRO A 418 -23.33 30.99 -16.05
C PRO A 418 -21.89 31.51 -16.21
N PRO A 419 -21.13 30.99 -17.20
CA PRO A 419 -19.76 31.40 -17.45
C PRO A 419 -19.67 32.93 -17.67
N ASN A 420 -18.78 33.58 -16.92
CA ASN A 420 -18.66 35.03 -16.93
C ASN A 420 -18.13 35.54 -18.29
N HIS A 421 -18.89 36.40 -18.98
CA HIS A 421 -18.58 36.92 -20.32
C HIS A 421 -17.76 38.22 -20.33
N TYR A 422 -17.46 38.84 -19.18
CA TYR A 422 -16.73 40.10 -19.13
C TYR A 422 -15.21 39.89 -19.20
N ALA A 423 -14.65 39.94 -20.40
CA ALA A 423 -13.21 39.76 -20.67
C ALA A 423 -12.30 40.89 -20.11
N ASN A 424 -12.87 42.01 -19.66
CA ASN A 424 -12.13 43.22 -19.25
C ASN A 424 -12.16 43.49 -17.73
N GLU A 425 -12.76 42.63 -16.92
CA GLU A 425 -12.82 42.82 -15.47
C GLU A 425 -11.68 42.10 -14.73
N LYS A 426 -11.37 42.58 -13.52
CA LYS A 426 -10.40 41.92 -12.63
C LYS A 426 -10.83 40.47 -12.39
N PRO A 427 -9.90 39.50 -12.45
CA PRO A 427 -10.24 38.11 -12.23
C PRO A 427 -10.80 37.88 -10.82
N GLN A 428 -11.89 37.10 -10.73
CA GLN A 428 -12.56 36.78 -9.47
C GLN A 428 -12.03 35.46 -8.90
N VAL A 429 -11.90 35.40 -7.57
CA VAL A 429 -11.43 34.24 -6.81
C VAL A 429 -12.38 34.00 -5.63
N LEU A 430 -12.75 32.74 -5.40
CA LEU A 430 -13.49 32.34 -4.21
C LEU A 430 -12.48 32.03 -3.10
N GLU A 431 -12.62 32.70 -1.97
CA GLU A 431 -11.72 32.55 -0.82
C GLU A 431 -12.55 32.38 0.45
N ASP A 432 -12.82 31.12 0.78
CA ASP A 432 -13.61 30.77 1.95
C ASP A 432 -13.24 29.34 2.43
N LEU A 433 -13.06 29.18 3.75
CA LEU A 433 -12.71 27.89 4.36
C LEU A 433 -13.85 26.87 4.23
N ARG A 434 -15.10 27.34 4.16
CA ARG A 434 -16.28 26.47 4.03
C ARG A 434 -16.26 25.65 2.74
N LEU A 435 -15.69 26.21 1.66
CA LEU A 435 -15.58 25.54 0.36
C LEU A 435 -14.59 24.37 0.40
N ASP A 436 -13.48 24.51 1.13
CA ASP A 436 -12.50 23.44 1.30
C ASP A 436 -13.12 22.27 2.09
N VAL A 437 -13.90 22.54 3.15
CA VAL A 437 -14.62 21.51 3.91
C VAL A 437 -15.69 20.82 3.06
N ALA A 438 -16.44 21.59 2.26
CA ALA A 438 -17.47 21.06 1.37
C ALA A 438 -16.89 20.13 0.28
N THR A 439 -15.81 20.55 -0.38
CA THR A 439 -15.15 19.74 -1.42
C THR A 439 -14.49 18.49 -0.85
N GLN A 440 -13.98 18.53 0.40
CA GLN A 440 -13.47 17.35 1.09
C GLN A 440 -14.56 16.34 1.42
N TRP A 441 -15.72 16.80 1.95
CA TRP A 441 -16.83 15.91 2.26
C TRP A 441 -17.37 15.23 0.99
N LEU A 442 -17.50 15.97 -0.11
CA LEU A 442 -17.90 15.42 -1.42
C LEU A 442 -17.00 14.27 -1.88
N ARG A 443 -15.68 14.37 -1.65
CA ARG A 443 -14.68 13.36 -2.04
C ARG A 443 -14.69 12.09 -1.17
N ARG A 444 -15.40 12.07 -0.04
CA ARG A 444 -15.48 10.87 0.82
C ARG A 444 -16.40 9.79 0.25
N LEU A 445 -17.32 10.19 -0.61
CA LEU A 445 -18.30 9.31 -1.22
C LEU A 445 -17.84 8.90 -2.62
N ASP A 446 -18.13 7.67 -2.98
CA ASP A 446 -17.76 7.12 -4.29
C ASP A 446 -18.81 7.54 -5.34
N TRP A 447 -18.52 8.63 -6.04
CA TRP A 447 -19.39 9.21 -7.06
C TRP A 447 -18.85 8.91 -8.46
N PHE A 448 -19.75 8.52 -9.36
CA PHE A 448 -19.46 8.53 -10.80
C PHE A 448 -19.59 9.96 -11.35
N THR A 449 -18.66 10.40 -12.18
CA THR A 449 -18.69 11.75 -12.78
C THR A 449 -18.86 11.65 -14.29
N PRO A 450 -20.10 11.68 -14.83
CA PRO A 450 -20.33 11.65 -16.27
C PRO A 450 -19.81 12.91 -16.96
N GLU A 451 -19.93 14.06 -16.28
CA GLU A 451 -19.50 15.37 -16.77
C GLU A 451 -18.86 16.15 -15.61
N PRO A 452 -17.93 17.09 -15.89
CA PRO A 452 -17.32 17.91 -14.86
C PRO A 452 -18.37 18.69 -14.05
N GLY A 453 -18.41 18.44 -12.74
CA GLY A 453 -19.30 19.13 -11.80
C GLY A 453 -20.69 18.54 -11.62
N VAL A 454 -20.96 17.38 -12.22
CA VAL A 454 -22.12 16.55 -11.92
C VAL A 454 -21.62 15.22 -11.35
N TRP A 455 -22.05 14.91 -10.14
CA TRP A 455 -21.76 13.64 -9.47
C TRP A 455 -23.01 12.78 -9.48
N VAL A 456 -22.89 11.54 -9.89
CA VAL A 456 -23.99 10.59 -10.02
C VAL A 456 -23.66 9.35 -9.20
N GLY A 457 -24.60 8.94 -8.37
CA GLY A 457 -24.58 7.66 -7.68
C GLY A 457 -25.80 6.85 -8.08
N ASP A 458 -25.64 5.54 -8.22
CA ASP A 458 -26.79 4.65 -8.37
C ASP A 458 -27.55 4.63 -7.05
N ALA A 459 -28.83 5.01 -7.09
CA ALA A 459 -29.70 4.95 -5.92
C ALA A 459 -30.03 3.48 -5.65
N ASN A 460 -29.17 2.84 -4.87
CA ASN A 460 -29.37 1.50 -4.34
C ASN A 460 -29.21 1.52 -2.81
N GLU A 461 -29.58 0.43 -2.15
CA GLU A 461 -29.55 0.34 -0.69
C GLU A 461 -28.14 0.59 -0.12
N VAL A 462 -27.10 0.06 -0.77
CA VAL A 462 -25.70 0.20 -0.33
C VAL A 462 -25.24 1.66 -0.38
N PHE A 463 -25.53 2.35 -1.49
CA PHE A 463 -25.14 3.74 -1.69
C PHE A 463 -25.90 4.66 -0.73
N LEU A 464 -27.22 4.47 -0.58
CA LEU A 464 -28.03 5.26 0.35
C LEU A 464 -27.60 5.03 1.81
N ASN A 465 -27.25 3.80 2.19
CA ASN A 465 -26.66 3.51 3.50
C ASN A 465 -25.33 4.22 3.71
N THR A 466 -24.44 4.15 2.71
CA THR A 466 -23.13 4.83 2.77
C THR A 466 -23.30 6.35 2.92
N LEU A 467 -24.22 6.94 2.15
CA LEU A 467 -24.58 8.34 2.27
C LEU A 467 -25.16 8.66 3.65
N ALA A 468 -26.05 7.82 4.19
CA ALA A 468 -26.67 8.01 5.50
C ALA A 468 -25.68 7.92 6.66
N VAL A 469 -24.63 7.11 6.54
CA VAL A 469 -23.53 7.03 7.50
C VAL A 469 -22.66 8.29 7.44
N ALA A 470 -22.38 8.82 6.25
CA ALA A 470 -21.60 10.04 6.07
C ALA A 470 -22.39 11.35 6.29
N TRP A 471 -23.73 11.28 6.31
CA TRP A 471 -24.64 12.41 6.39
C TRP A 471 -24.55 13.25 7.69
N PRO A 472 -24.29 12.67 8.89
CA PRO A 472 -24.11 13.44 10.12
C PRO A 472 -22.86 14.34 10.10
N ASP A 473 -21.81 13.91 9.40
CA ASP A 473 -20.53 14.63 9.27
C ASP A 473 -20.54 15.73 8.20
N ARG A 474 -21.71 16.00 7.62
CA ARG A 474 -21.84 16.98 6.53
C ARG A 474 -21.52 18.40 7.01
N PRO A 475 -20.92 19.25 6.15
CA PRO A 475 -20.63 20.65 6.47
C PRO A 475 -21.86 21.43 6.97
N LYS A 476 -21.90 21.80 8.25
CA LYS A 476 -23.06 22.49 8.87
C LYS A 476 -23.32 23.90 8.32
N GLU A 477 -22.29 24.53 7.79
CA GLU A 477 -22.34 25.89 7.21
C GLU A 477 -22.67 25.88 5.72
N ALA A 478 -22.93 24.71 5.13
CA ALA A 478 -23.40 24.57 3.76
C ALA A 478 -24.94 24.55 3.69
N GLU A 479 -25.48 25.06 2.58
CA GLU A 479 -26.88 24.90 2.25
C GLU A 479 -27.13 23.55 1.56
N TYR A 480 -28.22 22.88 1.92
CA TYR A 480 -28.60 21.59 1.32
C TYR A 480 -29.97 21.72 0.69
N LEU A 481 -30.00 21.63 -0.63
CA LEU A 481 -31.21 21.61 -1.44
C LEU A 481 -31.42 20.22 -2.00
N GLY A 482 -32.67 19.80 -2.09
CA GLY A 482 -32.98 18.57 -2.81
C GLY A 482 -34.42 18.49 -3.28
N ASN A 483 -34.63 17.61 -4.25
CA ASN A 483 -35.99 17.30 -4.72
C ASN A 483 -36.81 16.60 -3.59
N PRO A 484 -38.16 16.52 -3.71
CA PRO A 484 -38.99 15.97 -2.65
C PRO A 484 -38.59 14.57 -2.18
N SER A 485 -38.13 13.71 -3.10
CA SER A 485 -37.67 12.36 -2.79
C SER A 485 -36.43 12.37 -1.88
N PHE A 486 -35.40 13.15 -2.22
CA PHE A 486 -34.21 13.27 -1.39
C PHE A 486 -34.50 13.95 -0.04
N HIS A 487 -35.37 14.97 -0.06
CA HIS A 487 -35.76 15.69 1.14
C HIS A 487 -36.40 14.77 2.19
N ARG A 488 -37.26 13.83 1.77
CA ARG A 488 -37.93 12.87 2.65
C ARG A 488 -37.01 11.82 3.27
N LEU A 489 -35.83 11.58 2.70
CA LEU A 489 -34.86 10.61 3.21
C LEU A 489 -33.81 11.24 4.11
N PHE A 490 -33.31 12.43 3.77
CA PHE A 490 -32.10 12.98 4.39
C PHE A 490 -32.28 14.34 5.08
N LEU A 491 -33.18 15.19 4.59
CA LEU A 491 -33.38 16.54 5.15
C LEU A 491 -34.46 16.55 6.24
N ALA A 492 -35.57 15.85 6.00
CA ALA A 492 -36.64 15.59 6.95
C ALA A 492 -37.04 14.10 6.86
N PRO A 493 -36.22 13.19 7.44
CA PRO A 493 -36.43 11.76 7.34
C PRO A 493 -37.81 11.37 7.88
N ARG A 494 -38.60 10.66 7.05
CA ARG A 494 -39.86 10.04 7.46
C ARG A 494 -39.70 8.53 7.44
N GLN A 495 -39.50 7.96 8.62
CA GLN A 495 -39.31 6.53 8.78
C GLN A 495 -40.66 5.80 8.78
N LEU A 496 -40.75 4.73 8.00
CA LEU A 496 -41.88 3.80 8.07
C LEU A 496 -41.69 2.85 9.25
N ARG A 497 -42.78 2.62 9.98
CA ARG A 497 -42.81 1.72 11.13
C ARG A 497 -43.91 0.67 10.93
N PRO A 498 -43.60 -0.62 11.14
CA PRO A 498 -44.64 -1.63 11.22
C PRO A 498 -45.39 -1.48 12.54
N LYS A 499 -46.71 -1.62 12.48
CA LYS A 499 -47.63 -1.62 13.59
C LYS A 499 -48.39 -2.94 13.56
N LEU A 500 -48.15 -3.78 14.57
CA LEU A 500 -48.89 -5.02 14.73
C LEU A 500 -50.30 -4.71 15.25
N VAL A 501 -51.30 -5.16 14.51
CA VAL A 501 -52.71 -5.05 14.82
C VAL A 501 -53.23 -6.43 15.17
N VAL A 502 -53.73 -6.57 16.40
CA VAL A 502 -54.37 -7.80 16.87
C VAL A 502 -55.87 -7.56 16.99
N ARG A 503 -56.67 -8.49 16.47
CA ARG A 503 -58.12 -8.49 16.63
C ARG A 503 -58.56 -9.84 17.18
N GLY A 504 -59.41 -9.84 18.20
CA GLY A 504 -60.10 -11.03 18.63
C GLY A 504 -61.17 -11.42 17.62
N SER A 505 -61.25 -12.72 17.36
CA SER A 505 -62.32 -13.33 16.55
C SER A 505 -63.64 -13.51 17.33
N GLY A 506 -63.60 -13.37 18.66
CA GLY A 506 -64.71 -13.68 19.57
C GLY A 506 -64.84 -15.15 20.01
N ILE A 507 -63.99 -16.05 19.49
CA ILE A 507 -63.95 -17.49 19.80
C ILE A 507 -62.57 -17.88 20.37
N ASP A 508 -61.81 -18.78 19.72
CA ASP A 508 -60.64 -19.50 20.26
C ASP A 508 -59.30 -19.16 19.59
N TRP A 509 -59.26 -18.07 18.82
CA TRP A 509 -58.10 -17.63 18.03
C TRP A 509 -58.04 -16.10 17.90
N LEU A 510 -56.82 -15.57 17.83
CA LEU A 510 -56.52 -14.16 17.54
C LEU A 510 -56.11 -14.01 16.08
N SER A 511 -56.50 -12.91 15.44
CA SER A 511 -55.93 -12.54 14.16
C SER A 511 -54.89 -11.43 14.32
N VAL A 512 -53.67 -11.68 13.87
CA VAL A 512 -52.56 -10.72 13.89
C VAL A 512 -52.21 -10.32 12.46
N SER A 513 -52.05 -9.02 12.24
CA SER A 513 -51.61 -8.44 10.96
C SER A 513 -50.64 -7.28 11.20
N ALA A 514 -49.66 -7.11 10.34
CA ALA A 514 -48.75 -5.97 10.34
C ALA A 514 -49.28 -4.90 9.36
N GLU A 515 -49.72 -3.77 9.89
CA GLU A 515 -50.04 -2.56 9.12
C GLU A 515 -48.82 -1.64 9.15
N TRP A 516 -48.56 -0.88 8.08
CA TRP A 516 -47.45 0.08 8.02
C TRP A 516 -48.00 1.49 8.17
N GLU A 517 -47.50 2.24 9.16
CA GLU A 517 -47.93 3.61 9.39
C GLU A 517 -47.12 4.55 8.48
N GLN A 518 -47.81 5.24 7.56
CA GLN A 518 -47.24 6.29 6.73
C GLN A 518 -48.10 7.55 6.84
N GLU A 519 -47.49 8.67 7.24
CA GLU A 519 -48.15 9.97 7.17
C GLU A 519 -48.37 10.39 5.70
N GLY A 520 -49.58 10.18 5.18
CA GLY A 520 -50.11 10.89 4.02
C GLY A 520 -50.26 10.12 2.70
N SER A 521 -49.93 8.82 2.64
CA SER A 521 -50.13 7.99 1.43
C SER A 521 -50.67 6.61 1.78
N LYS A 522 -51.56 6.05 0.95
CA LYS A 522 -52.00 4.66 1.04
C LYS A 522 -50.99 3.78 0.28
N LEU A 523 -50.30 2.89 1.00
CA LEU A 523 -49.41 1.89 0.42
C LEU A 523 -50.22 0.91 -0.44
N THR A 524 -49.68 0.55 -1.61
CA THR A 524 -50.33 -0.46 -2.46
C THR A 524 -50.03 -1.87 -1.94
N PRO A 525 -50.80 -2.90 -2.35
CA PRO A 525 -50.50 -4.29 -1.97
C PRO A 525 -49.08 -4.72 -2.36
N ALA A 526 -48.57 -4.25 -3.50
CA ALA A 526 -47.21 -4.54 -3.96
C ALA A 526 -46.15 -3.85 -3.09
N ASP A 527 -46.41 -2.63 -2.61
CA ASP A 527 -45.54 -1.95 -1.65
C ASP A 527 -45.45 -2.74 -0.33
N LEU A 528 -46.60 -3.24 0.16
CA LEU A 528 -46.68 -4.02 1.38
C LEU A 528 -45.88 -5.33 1.27
N GLU A 529 -46.04 -6.11 0.20
CA GLU A 529 -45.26 -7.34 -0.01
C GLU A 529 -43.75 -7.09 0.04
N ARG A 530 -43.29 -5.97 -0.54
CA ARG A 530 -41.87 -5.61 -0.53
C ARG A 530 -41.39 -5.21 0.85
N LEU A 531 -42.21 -4.52 1.63
CA LEU A 531 -41.91 -4.17 3.02
C LEU A 531 -41.86 -5.40 3.95
N GLN A 532 -42.64 -6.45 3.68
CA GLN A 532 -42.68 -7.67 4.49
C GLN A 532 -41.37 -8.47 4.46
N THR A 533 -40.63 -8.35 3.36
CA THR A 533 -39.35 -9.06 3.14
C THR A 533 -38.13 -8.18 3.37
N ALA A 534 -38.34 -6.87 3.59
CA ALA A 534 -37.26 -5.92 3.72
C ALA A 534 -36.71 -5.87 5.15
N THR A 535 -35.41 -6.14 5.28
CA THR A 535 -34.64 -5.97 6.51
C THR A 535 -33.69 -4.78 6.47
N GLY A 536 -33.53 -4.19 5.28
CA GLY A 536 -32.66 -3.04 5.03
C GLY A 536 -33.24 -1.71 5.52
N ARG A 537 -32.36 -0.75 5.81
CA ARG A 537 -32.75 0.62 6.20
C ARG A 537 -33.46 1.38 5.08
N PHE A 538 -33.12 1.13 3.82
CA PHE A 538 -33.73 1.79 2.67
C PHE A 538 -34.40 0.77 1.75
N VAL A 539 -35.65 1.03 1.37
CA VAL A 539 -36.43 0.16 0.49
C VAL A 539 -37.01 0.98 -0.66
N LYS A 540 -36.87 0.48 -1.88
CA LYS A 540 -37.53 1.05 -3.06
C LYS A 540 -38.93 0.47 -3.20
N LEU A 541 -39.94 1.29 -2.99
CA LEU A 541 -41.34 0.97 -3.26
C LEU A 541 -41.67 1.20 -4.75
N PRO A 542 -42.37 0.27 -5.43
CA PRO A 542 -42.79 0.42 -6.83
C PRO A 542 -43.50 1.74 -7.14
N ASP A 543 -44.43 2.17 -6.29
CA ASP A 543 -45.24 3.38 -6.53
C ASP A 543 -44.82 4.57 -5.65
N GLY A 544 -44.08 4.30 -4.57
CA GLY A 544 -43.70 5.29 -3.56
C GLY A 544 -42.26 5.80 -3.62
N GLY A 545 -41.40 5.19 -4.45
CA GLY A 545 -39.97 5.50 -4.50
C GLY A 545 -39.19 4.99 -3.27
N TRP A 546 -38.01 5.54 -3.01
CA TRP A 546 -37.19 5.16 -1.86
C TRP A 546 -37.77 5.67 -0.54
N MET A 547 -37.87 4.78 0.44
CA MET A 547 -38.33 5.06 1.81
C MET A 547 -37.30 4.55 2.83
N GLU A 548 -37.22 5.23 3.97
CA GLU A 548 -36.40 4.79 5.10
C GLU A 548 -37.28 3.98 6.08
N LEU A 549 -36.77 2.83 6.53
CA LEU A 549 -37.40 2.01 7.56
C LEU A 549 -36.75 2.28 8.93
N ASP A 550 -37.56 2.26 9.97
CA ASP A 550 -37.05 2.16 11.33
C ASP A 550 -36.62 0.70 11.58
N THR A 551 -35.36 0.39 11.32
CA THR A 551 -34.83 -0.98 11.41
C THR A 551 -35.05 -1.59 12.78
N THR A 552 -34.98 -0.78 13.85
CA THR A 552 -35.21 -1.26 15.22
C THR A 552 -36.66 -1.66 15.42
N ALA A 553 -37.63 -0.89 14.90
CA ALA A 553 -39.05 -1.25 14.96
C ALA A 553 -39.37 -2.47 14.08
N VAL A 554 -38.71 -2.60 12.93
CA VAL A 554 -38.87 -3.75 12.02
C VAL A 554 -38.34 -5.04 12.65
N GLU A 555 -37.13 -5.02 13.19
CA GLU A 555 -36.53 -6.16 13.92
C GLU A 555 -37.42 -6.59 15.09
N GLN A 556 -37.86 -5.64 15.92
CA GLN A 556 -38.76 -5.92 17.05
C GLN A 556 -40.09 -6.54 16.59
N ALA A 557 -40.65 -6.08 15.48
CA ALA A 557 -41.88 -6.64 14.94
C ALA A 557 -41.66 -8.07 14.41
N HIS A 558 -40.53 -8.36 13.77
CA HIS A 558 -40.18 -9.70 13.33
C HIS A 558 -39.95 -10.67 14.49
N GLU A 559 -39.22 -10.25 15.55
CA GLU A 559 -39.07 -11.04 16.77
C GLU A 559 -40.43 -11.40 17.38
N THR A 560 -41.30 -10.40 17.49
CA THR A 560 -42.64 -10.57 18.05
C THR A 560 -43.51 -11.54 17.23
N MET A 561 -43.38 -11.55 15.89
CA MET A 561 -44.07 -12.52 15.03
C MET A 561 -43.47 -13.93 15.16
N ALA A 562 -42.15 -14.05 15.30
CA ALA A 562 -41.48 -15.33 15.48
C ALA A 562 -41.85 -15.99 16.82
N ASP A 563 -41.95 -15.22 17.90
CA ASP A 563 -42.39 -15.70 19.22
C ASP A 563 -43.82 -16.25 19.19
N LEU A 564 -44.65 -15.77 18.27
CA LEU A 564 -46.00 -16.26 18.01
C LEU A 564 -46.06 -17.52 17.13
N GLY A 565 -44.92 -17.98 16.61
CA GLY A 565 -44.86 -19.04 15.61
C GLY A 565 -45.48 -18.64 14.27
N LEU A 566 -45.50 -17.33 13.95
CA LEU A 566 -46.01 -16.79 12.70
C LEU A 566 -44.87 -16.48 11.71
N ASP A 567 -45.16 -16.71 10.43
CA ASP A 567 -44.22 -16.44 9.34
C ASP A 567 -44.32 -14.98 8.86
N ASN A 568 -43.18 -14.26 8.93
CA ASN A 568 -42.94 -12.91 8.41
C ASN A 568 -43.96 -11.83 8.84
N LEU A 569 -43.65 -10.56 8.60
CA LEU A 569 -44.66 -9.51 8.72
C LEU A 569 -45.68 -9.73 7.58
N SER A 570 -46.98 -9.71 7.86
CA SER A 570 -48.00 -9.82 6.82
C SER A 570 -49.15 -8.85 7.06
N ALA A 571 -49.57 -8.13 6.01
CA ALA A 571 -50.79 -7.32 6.07
C ALA A 571 -52.06 -8.19 6.11
N VAL A 572 -51.95 -9.47 5.73
CA VAL A 572 -53.06 -10.42 5.83
C VAL A 572 -53.11 -10.95 7.25
N ALA A 573 -54.31 -10.93 7.83
CA ALA A 573 -54.60 -11.48 9.14
C ALA A 573 -54.21 -12.96 9.24
N GLN A 574 -53.18 -13.26 10.02
CA GLN A 574 -52.74 -14.60 10.38
C GLN A 574 -53.39 -15.04 11.68
N LYS A 575 -53.70 -16.32 11.81
CA LYS A 575 -54.48 -16.87 12.93
C LYS A 575 -53.57 -17.57 13.92
N ILE A 576 -53.76 -17.24 15.19
CA ILE A 576 -52.98 -17.79 16.31
C ILE A 576 -53.97 -18.38 17.32
N GLY A 577 -53.70 -19.61 17.76
CA GLY A 577 -54.47 -20.21 18.84
C GLY A 577 -54.25 -19.47 20.15
N LEU A 578 -55.30 -19.31 20.96
CA LEU A 578 -55.21 -18.62 22.25
C LEU A 578 -54.21 -19.29 23.22
N GLU A 579 -53.98 -20.60 23.08
CA GLU A 579 -53.00 -21.38 23.84
C GLU A 579 -51.55 -20.96 23.56
N GLN A 580 -51.25 -20.56 22.32
CA GLN A 580 -49.92 -20.06 21.93
C GLN A 580 -49.72 -18.65 22.47
N ALA A 581 -50.76 -17.82 22.42
CA ALA A 581 -50.74 -16.46 22.98
C ALA A 581 -50.59 -16.44 24.51
N ALA A 582 -51.10 -17.46 25.21
CA ALA A 582 -51.00 -17.59 26.67
C ALA A 582 -49.59 -18.00 27.16
N GLN A 583 -48.74 -18.55 26.29
CA GLN A 583 -47.37 -18.95 26.62
C GLN A 583 -46.35 -17.80 26.47
N LEU A 584 -46.78 -16.66 25.91
CA LEU A 584 -45.94 -15.50 25.71
C LEU A 584 -45.58 -14.83 27.03
N ASP A 585 -44.37 -14.29 27.08
CA ASP A 585 -43.88 -13.49 28.18
C ASP A 585 -44.55 -12.12 28.22
N GLU A 586 -44.49 -11.49 29.40
CA GLU A 586 -45.19 -10.23 29.69
C GLU A 586 -44.72 -9.07 28.81
N ILE A 587 -43.45 -9.11 28.39
CA ILE A 587 -42.83 -8.11 27.51
C ILE A 587 -43.48 -8.18 26.12
N THR A 588 -43.58 -9.36 25.53
CA THR A 588 -44.13 -9.56 24.19
C THR A 588 -45.63 -9.25 24.16
N LEU A 589 -46.36 -9.52 25.24
CA LEU A 589 -47.76 -9.15 25.40
C LEU A 589 -48.01 -7.64 25.46
N THR A 590 -47.15 -6.87 26.13
CA THR A 590 -47.27 -5.40 26.12
C THR A 590 -47.05 -4.79 24.73
N ARG A 591 -46.29 -5.47 23.85
CA ARG A 591 -46.03 -5.03 22.47
C ARG A 591 -47.24 -5.15 21.54
N PHE A 592 -48.21 -6.03 21.83
CA PHE A 592 -49.45 -6.21 21.04
C PHE A 592 -50.52 -5.14 21.28
N GLY A 593 -50.25 -4.18 22.16
CA GLY A 593 -51.27 -3.26 22.67
C GLY A 593 -52.22 -3.97 23.64
N ASN A 594 -52.63 -3.25 24.69
CA ASN A 594 -53.55 -3.75 25.74
C ASN A 594 -54.95 -4.02 25.18
N THR A 595 -55.12 -5.07 24.37
CA THR A 595 -56.43 -5.55 23.95
C THR A 595 -57.12 -6.21 25.16
N ALA A 596 -58.31 -5.73 25.50
CA ALA A 596 -59.06 -6.18 26.69
C ALA A 596 -59.31 -7.71 26.69
N GLU A 597 -59.35 -8.31 25.51
CA GLU A 597 -59.62 -9.73 25.28
C GLU A 597 -58.46 -10.63 25.72
N VAL A 598 -57.20 -10.24 25.45
CA VAL A 598 -56.00 -10.99 25.86
C VAL A 598 -55.83 -10.95 27.37
N LYS A 599 -56.09 -9.80 27.99
CA LYS A 599 -56.06 -9.64 29.46
C LYS A 599 -57.12 -10.52 30.15
N ALA A 600 -58.34 -10.52 29.63
CA ALA A 600 -59.44 -11.32 30.18
C ALA A 600 -59.18 -12.84 30.10
N LEU A 601 -58.50 -13.31 29.05
CA LEU A 601 -58.11 -14.72 28.96
C LEU A 601 -57.03 -15.09 29.99
N ARG A 602 -56.01 -14.24 30.17
CA ARG A 602 -54.93 -14.46 31.15
C ARG A 602 -55.46 -14.56 32.59
N GLU A 603 -56.39 -13.68 32.96
CA GLU A 603 -57.05 -13.73 34.27
C GLU A 603 -57.84 -15.04 34.47
N ARG A 604 -58.43 -15.60 33.41
CA ARG A 604 -59.17 -16.87 33.48
C ARG A 604 -58.24 -18.08 33.62
N LEU A 605 -57.10 -18.09 32.92
CA LEU A 605 -56.11 -19.17 33.00
C LEU A 605 -55.34 -19.13 34.34
N ALA A 606 -55.00 -17.95 34.85
CA ALA A 606 -54.29 -17.79 36.11
C ALA A 606 -55.12 -18.21 37.34
N ASN A 607 -56.45 -18.10 37.25
CA ASN A 607 -57.39 -18.49 38.32
C ASN A 607 -57.97 -19.90 38.12
N PHE A 608 -57.26 -20.79 37.41
CA PHE A 608 -57.74 -22.15 37.17
C PHE A 608 -57.60 -23.03 38.42
N GLU A 609 -58.72 -23.36 39.05
CA GLU A 609 -58.78 -24.20 40.27
C GLU A 609 -59.19 -25.67 39.98
N GLY A 610 -59.36 -26.03 38.71
CA GLY A 610 -59.77 -27.36 38.25
C GLY A 610 -61.09 -27.37 37.48
N VAL A 611 -61.45 -28.53 36.93
CA VAL A 611 -62.69 -28.70 36.15
C VAL A 611 -63.90 -28.75 37.10
N PRO A 612 -64.86 -27.82 37.00
CA PRO A 612 -66.03 -27.81 37.86
C PRO A 612 -66.97 -28.96 37.54
N LYS A 613 -67.57 -29.56 38.57
CA LYS A 613 -68.60 -30.59 38.38
C LYS A 613 -69.93 -29.95 37.98
N ILE A 614 -70.47 -30.34 36.83
CA ILE A 614 -71.68 -29.75 36.25
C ILE A 614 -72.83 -30.76 36.35
N ALA A 615 -74.03 -30.32 36.71
CA ALA A 615 -75.19 -31.21 36.77
C ALA A 615 -75.57 -31.69 35.35
N LEU A 616 -75.99 -32.96 35.23
CA LEU A 616 -76.46 -33.47 33.94
C LEU A 616 -77.80 -32.80 33.56
N PRO A 617 -78.05 -32.51 32.28
CA PRO A 617 -79.33 -31.97 31.83
C PRO A 617 -80.49 -32.91 32.16
N GLU A 618 -81.64 -32.35 32.51
CA GLU A 618 -82.83 -33.14 32.92
C GLU A 618 -83.31 -34.13 31.84
N GLY A 619 -82.98 -33.86 30.57
CA GLY A 619 -83.29 -34.74 29.44
C GLY A 619 -82.45 -36.02 29.37
N VAL A 620 -81.32 -36.11 30.08
CA VAL A 620 -80.41 -37.26 30.06
C VAL A 620 -80.85 -38.29 31.11
N ARG A 621 -81.53 -39.34 30.66
CA ARG A 621 -82.01 -40.45 31.53
C ARG A 621 -81.03 -41.61 31.71
N ALA A 622 -79.80 -41.45 31.20
CA ALA A 622 -78.76 -42.46 31.31
C ALA A 622 -77.88 -42.22 32.55
N GLU A 623 -77.44 -43.30 33.20
CA GLU A 623 -76.47 -43.21 34.29
C GLU A 623 -75.05 -43.19 33.71
N LEU A 624 -74.36 -42.06 33.82
CA LEU A 624 -72.98 -41.91 33.36
C LEU A 624 -72.02 -42.57 34.35
N ARG A 625 -71.08 -43.36 33.83
CA ARG A 625 -69.94 -43.85 34.60
C ARG A 625 -69.05 -42.68 35.07
N PRO A 626 -68.26 -42.82 36.14
CA PRO A 626 -67.45 -41.72 36.68
C PRO A 626 -66.59 -40.99 35.62
N TYR A 627 -65.88 -41.72 34.76
CA TYR A 627 -65.08 -41.12 33.68
C TYR A 627 -65.93 -40.45 32.59
N GLN A 628 -67.16 -40.94 32.35
CA GLN A 628 -68.08 -40.30 31.41
C GLN A 628 -68.57 -38.96 31.96
N LYS A 629 -68.82 -38.91 33.27
CA LYS A 629 -69.19 -37.68 33.96
C LYS A 629 -68.04 -36.66 33.95
N GLU A 630 -66.81 -37.12 34.18
CA GLU A 630 -65.60 -36.29 34.10
C GLU A 630 -65.37 -35.74 32.68
N GLY A 631 -65.54 -36.56 31.65
CA GLY A 631 -65.45 -36.11 30.26
C GLY A 631 -66.53 -35.08 29.86
N PHE A 632 -67.75 -35.23 30.36
CA PHE A 632 -68.82 -34.23 30.19
C PHE A 632 -68.48 -32.91 30.91
N ASP A 633 -68.03 -32.98 32.17
CA ASP A 633 -67.63 -31.80 32.95
C ASP A 633 -66.49 -31.04 32.25
N PHE A 634 -65.53 -31.78 31.69
CA PHE A 634 -64.43 -31.24 30.91
C PHE A 634 -64.90 -30.51 29.65
N LEU A 635 -65.80 -31.10 28.86
CA LEU A 635 -66.36 -30.47 27.66
C LEU A 635 -67.13 -29.18 27.98
N CYS A 636 -67.99 -29.23 29.00
CA CYS A 636 -68.73 -28.04 29.45
C CYS A 636 -67.78 -26.94 29.93
N HIS A 637 -66.73 -27.30 30.68
CA HIS A 637 -65.74 -26.34 31.15
C HIS A 637 -64.98 -25.68 30.00
N LEU A 638 -64.46 -26.48 29.05
CA LEU A 638 -63.79 -25.97 27.84
C LEU A 638 -64.67 -25.01 27.05
N THR A 639 -65.96 -25.32 26.92
CA THR A 639 -66.94 -24.47 26.24
C THR A 639 -67.15 -23.14 26.97
N GLN A 640 -67.22 -23.16 28.31
CA GLN A 640 -67.36 -21.95 29.13
C GLN A 640 -66.16 -21.01 29.01
N ILE A 641 -64.96 -21.57 28.92
CA ILE A 641 -63.72 -20.80 28.73
C ILE A 641 -63.40 -20.51 27.26
N LYS A 642 -64.30 -20.89 26.34
CA LYS A 642 -64.16 -20.74 24.88
C LYS A 642 -62.87 -21.36 24.32
N LEU A 643 -62.40 -22.46 24.91
CA LEU A 643 -61.29 -23.24 24.38
C LEU A 643 -61.83 -24.49 23.69
N GLY A 644 -61.22 -24.86 22.57
CA GLY A 644 -61.45 -26.16 21.95
C GLY A 644 -60.85 -27.29 22.81
N GLY A 645 -61.38 -28.50 22.66
CA GLY A 645 -60.75 -29.69 23.21
C GLY A 645 -61.19 -30.96 22.49
N ILE A 646 -60.35 -31.99 22.59
CA ILE A 646 -60.55 -33.26 21.91
C ILE A 646 -60.89 -34.30 22.98
N LEU A 647 -62.06 -34.92 22.84
CA LEU A 647 -62.45 -36.04 23.69
C LEU A 647 -61.84 -37.34 23.12
N ALA A 648 -60.63 -37.67 23.57
CA ALA A 648 -59.79 -38.74 23.04
C ALA A 648 -59.82 -40.04 23.87
N ASP A 649 -60.97 -40.40 24.44
CA ASP A 649 -61.13 -41.67 25.19
C ASP A 649 -60.97 -42.89 24.26
N ASP A 650 -60.60 -44.06 24.80
CA ASP A 650 -60.51 -45.32 24.03
C ASP A 650 -61.85 -45.74 23.38
N MET A 651 -61.78 -46.62 22.36
CA MET A 651 -62.95 -47.06 21.59
C MET A 651 -64.00 -47.77 22.48
N GLY A 652 -65.27 -47.40 22.34
CA GLY A 652 -66.40 -48.05 23.03
C GLY A 652 -66.70 -47.53 24.45
N LEU A 653 -65.97 -46.52 24.95
CA LEU A 653 -66.13 -46.05 26.32
C LEU A 653 -67.24 -45.01 26.55
N GLY A 654 -67.90 -44.48 25.52
CA GLY A 654 -69.11 -43.65 25.68
C GLY A 654 -69.02 -42.18 25.27
N LYS A 655 -68.09 -41.83 24.37
CA LYS A 655 -67.96 -40.50 23.73
C LYS A 655 -69.28 -39.94 23.22
N THR A 656 -70.09 -40.78 22.59
CA THR A 656 -71.41 -40.40 22.10
C THR A 656 -72.33 -39.94 23.23
N LEU A 657 -72.35 -40.63 24.37
CA LEU A 657 -73.18 -40.25 25.51
C LEU A 657 -72.67 -38.96 26.17
N GLN A 658 -71.35 -38.80 26.31
CA GLN A 658 -70.73 -37.55 26.80
C GLN A 658 -71.09 -36.36 25.90
N THR A 659 -70.95 -36.49 24.57
CA THR A 659 -71.28 -35.43 23.62
C THR A 659 -72.77 -35.12 23.57
N LEU A 660 -73.64 -36.14 23.60
CA LEU A 660 -75.09 -35.93 23.63
C LEU A 660 -75.52 -35.26 24.94
N ALA A 661 -74.91 -35.60 26.08
CA ALA A 661 -75.17 -34.93 27.34
C ALA A 661 -74.68 -33.47 27.32
N TRP A 662 -73.59 -33.15 26.61
CA TRP A 662 -73.10 -31.79 26.42
C TRP A 662 -73.98 -30.95 25.48
N LEU A 663 -74.58 -31.58 24.45
CA LEU A 663 -75.45 -30.91 23.48
C LEU A 663 -76.90 -30.72 23.96
N ALA A 664 -77.38 -31.60 24.84
CA ALA A 664 -78.72 -31.55 25.44
C ALA A 664 -78.81 -30.45 26.50
#